data_AF-A0A8J3ANV9-F1
#
_entry.id   AF-A0A8J3ANV9-F1
#
_cell.length_a   1.000
_cell.length_b   1.000
_cell.length_c   1.000
_cell.angle_alpha   90.00
_cell.angle_beta   90.00
_cell.angle_gamma   90.00
#
_symmetry.space_group_name_H-M   'P 1'
#
loop_
_entity.id
_entity.type
_entity.pdbx_description
1 polymer ?
#
loop_
_entity_poly.entity_id
_entity_poly.type
_entity_poly.pdbx_seq_one_letter_code
_entity_poly.pdbx_strand_id
1 'polypeptide(L)'
;MKRLFTFSLILSIIFSQFPFNSEVNAAEMEPLISVKLVNYLGNKNEVTVKSSDSYAVKNSSIRLQPNTEYKIKIASDGVALYSGDELLGNFTSIDLVPFQYESPLLINGRSYLGNFSFVNENNYVRPINTLPMEDYLKGVVPFEMPASWNLEALKAQTISARTYAMRHVNANKVINDTVSYQVYGGYTWNENSSKAVDQTFSRVLKYNNSLIDAVFSSSNGGKTESNENAWGSSPLPYFPIKNDPYDSATPWSVALFKTQIDLTGKDLKDSNSWWNTISERDEQITTNIKTWMKSNGYSGKTIKIVKIPKLTLTNPSSGGRVTKGNLSVDFIAKDELDTNGNIKIQHLNLTDVAASKIRAAIGLSYIKSYLMTDMNESSSSISIKGKGYGHGVGLSQYGAKNMGEQGKSYSEIVNFYYPGTTLSSQYSAKQPRTGFKVTAPKVSSVSNLDQQLTGTSEPGAVIKVSANGNQIGTTEVGSDGKFLVNIPVQKAGTSLSITATFNGIISNPTVIKVVDKIAPATPVVNTINNNSAYITGKSEAYATVTAKIGTHTYTGRAYSNGNYKIAIPVTNAGTSISISAKDSSGNSSAAVTKSVTRVGPNLPKVNAVYTTSTLVQGTAEKYLTIQVKIGSKVFKTKSYSTGVYKLTIPKQKAGTKVSVNAIDSKGNISATRTTSVVAR
;
A
#
# COMPACT_ATOMS: atom_id res chain seq x y z
N MET A 1 -27.55 50.11 -3.12
CA MET A 1 -28.59 49.14 -3.53
C MET A 1 -28.18 48.46 -4.82
N LYS A 2 -28.46 47.16 -4.92
CA LYS A 2 -27.79 46.15 -5.76
C LYS A 2 -27.92 46.38 -7.28
N ARG A 3 -26.80 46.21 -7.99
CA ARG A 3 -26.67 46.13 -9.46
C ARG A 3 -26.94 44.69 -9.93
N LEU A 4 -27.71 44.52 -11.00
CA LEU A 4 -27.60 43.35 -11.88
C LEU A 4 -27.54 43.84 -13.33
N PHE A 5 -26.39 43.64 -13.96
CA PHE A 5 -26.17 43.80 -15.39
C PHE A 5 -26.30 42.42 -16.04
N THR A 6 -27.24 42.28 -16.96
CA THR A 6 -27.31 41.22 -17.96
C THR A 6 -26.29 41.49 -19.06
N PHE A 7 -25.47 40.50 -19.40
CA PHE A 7 -24.66 40.50 -20.62
C PHE A 7 -24.73 39.11 -21.27
N SER A 8 -25.38 39.06 -22.43
CA SER A 8 -25.20 37.98 -23.41
C SER A 8 -23.87 38.17 -24.10
N LEU A 9 -23.04 37.13 -24.15
CA LEU A 9 -21.89 37.08 -25.04
C LEU A 9 -21.81 35.69 -25.69
N ILE A 10 -22.10 35.67 -26.98
CA ILE A 10 -21.83 34.60 -27.92
C ILE A 10 -20.30 34.52 -28.07
N LEU A 11 -19.71 33.36 -27.79
CA LEU A 11 -18.31 33.09 -28.14
C LEU A 11 -18.17 31.69 -28.73
N SER A 12 -17.97 31.68 -30.05
CA SER A 12 -17.60 30.55 -30.88
C SER A 12 -16.27 29.96 -30.40
N ILE A 13 -16.26 28.68 -30.02
CA ILE A 13 -15.03 27.94 -29.70
C ILE A 13 -14.74 26.95 -30.83
N ILE A 14 -13.57 27.15 -31.40
CA ILE A 14 -12.93 26.41 -32.48
C ILE A 14 -12.74 24.95 -32.06
N PHE A 15 -13.22 24.02 -32.91
CA PHE A 15 -12.95 22.59 -32.82
C PHE A 15 -11.46 22.34 -33.11
N SER A 16 -10.63 22.22 -32.07
CA SER A 16 -9.31 21.60 -32.17
C SER A 16 -9.46 20.10 -31.96
N GLN A 17 -9.39 19.34 -33.06
CA GLN A 17 -9.18 17.90 -32.99
C GLN A 17 -7.78 17.61 -32.45
N PHE A 18 -7.69 17.23 -31.19
CA PHE A 18 -6.56 16.47 -30.65
C PHE A 18 -7.11 15.15 -30.12
N PRO A 19 -6.51 14.00 -30.50
CA PRO A 19 -6.88 12.72 -29.94
C PRO A 19 -6.46 12.71 -28.46
N PHE A 20 -7.45 12.75 -27.56
CA PHE A 20 -7.27 12.33 -26.17
C PHE A 20 -7.03 10.81 -26.17
N ASN A 21 -5.81 10.39 -26.51
CA ASN A 21 -5.28 9.12 -26.05
C ASN A 21 -4.70 9.36 -24.66
N SER A 22 -5.57 9.36 -23.66
CA SER A 22 -5.16 9.19 -22.27
C SER A 22 -5.42 7.74 -21.87
N GLU A 23 -4.31 7.04 -21.65
CA GLU A 23 -4.16 5.85 -20.80
C GLU A 23 -4.72 4.54 -21.36
N VAL A 24 -3.83 3.83 -22.07
CA VAL A 24 -3.78 2.37 -21.96
C VAL A 24 -3.60 2.05 -20.48
N ASN A 25 -4.69 1.75 -19.78
CA ASN A 25 -4.67 1.30 -18.39
C ASN A 25 -3.63 0.20 -18.27
N ALA A 26 -2.70 0.36 -17.32
CA ALA A 26 -1.78 -0.68 -16.91
C ALA A 26 -2.57 -1.99 -16.75
N ALA A 27 -2.08 -3.06 -17.37
CA ALA A 27 -2.57 -4.42 -17.16
C ALA A 27 -2.88 -4.65 -15.66
N GLU A 28 -4.16 -4.58 -15.28
CA GLU A 28 -4.57 -4.74 -13.88
C GLU A 28 -4.11 -6.15 -13.45
N MET A 29 -3.34 -6.23 -12.38
CA MET A 29 -2.91 -7.49 -11.78
C MET A 29 -4.09 -8.09 -11.02
N GLU A 30 -4.23 -9.42 -10.99
CA GLU A 30 -5.21 -10.11 -10.14
C GLU A 30 -5.22 -9.50 -8.74
N PRO A 31 -6.35 -9.24 -8.08
CA PRO A 31 -6.31 -8.62 -6.76
C PRO A 31 -5.95 -9.64 -5.66
N LEU A 32 -5.38 -9.15 -4.57
CA LEU A 32 -5.38 -9.87 -3.29
C LEU A 32 -6.73 -9.67 -2.60
N ILE A 33 -7.20 -10.70 -1.91
CA ILE A 33 -8.40 -10.67 -1.08
C ILE A 33 -8.04 -11.01 0.35
N SER A 34 -8.65 -10.30 1.30
CA SER A 34 -8.46 -10.52 2.73
C SER A 34 -9.77 -11.00 3.36
N VAL A 35 -9.72 -12.17 4.00
CA VAL A 35 -10.87 -12.88 4.56
C VAL A 35 -10.66 -13.08 6.06
N LYS A 36 -11.55 -12.51 6.84
CA LYS A 36 -11.67 -12.73 8.28
C LYS A 36 -12.24 -14.13 8.53
N LEU A 37 -11.49 -14.96 9.26
CA LEU A 37 -11.89 -16.35 9.55
C LEU A 37 -12.76 -16.39 10.80
N VAL A 38 -14.07 -16.56 10.61
CA VAL A 38 -15.12 -16.57 11.64
C VAL A 38 -15.89 -17.89 11.65
N ASN A 39 -16.28 -18.38 10.47
CA ASN A 39 -17.25 -19.47 10.29
C ASN A 39 -16.81 -20.76 10.98
N TYR A 40 -15.59 -21.22 10.69
CA TYR A 40 -15.08 -22.48 11.24
C TYR A 40 -14.34 -22.32 12.57
N LEU A 41 -13.77 -21.14 12.80
CA LEU A 41 -12.97 -20.87 13.99
C LEU A 41 -13.82 -20.47 15.20
N GLY A 42 -14.93 -19.78 14.95
CA GLY A 42 -15.74 -19.13 15.97
C GLY A 42 -14.99 -18.02 16.71
N ASN A 43 -15.41 -17.77 17.94
CA ASN A 43 -14.80 -16.80 18.84
C ASN A 43 -13.93 -17.55 19.86
N LYS A 44 -12.61 -17.37 19.78
CA LYS A 44 -11.62 -18.04 20.62
C LYS A 44 -10.62 -17.02 21.14
N ASN A 45 -10.21 -17.15 22.41
CA ASN A 45 -9.15 -16.33 23.01
C ASN A 45 -7.73 -16.88 22.73
N GLU A 46 -7.64 -18.09 22.16
CA GLU A 46 -6.41 -18.77 21.77
C GLU A 46 -6.66 -19.57 20.48
N VAL A 47 -5.67 -19.58 19.59
CA VAL A 47 -5.63 -20.45 18.40
C VAL A 47 -4.26 -21.11 18.27
N THR A 48 -4.22 -22.31 17.71
CA THR A 48 -2.98 -23.01 17.37
C THR A 48 -2.64 -22.81 15.91
N VAL A 49 -1.35 -22.65 15.62
CA VAL A 49 -0.83 -22.58 14.24
C VAL A 49 0.34 -23.55 14.05
N LYS A 50 0.35 -24.23 12.90
CA LYS A 50 1.40 -25.20 12.53
C LYS A 50 1.55 -25.23 11.01
N SER A 51 2.78 -25.40 10.52
CA SER A 51 3.06 -25.54 9.08
C SER A 51 4.14 -26.60 8.88
N SER A 52 4.15 -27.26 7.72
CA SER A 52 5.24 -28.17 7.31
C SER A 52 6.51 -27.43 6.88
N ASP A 53 6.43 -26.11 6.73
CA ASP A 53 7.51 -25.22 6.33
C ASP A 53 7.53 -23.96 7.22
N SER A 54 8.59 -23.16 7.10
CA SER A 54 8.78 -21.96 7.91
C SER A 54 7.82 -20.84 7.54
N TYR A 55 7.42 -20.05 8.54
CA TYR A 55 6.76 -18.76 8.36
C TYR A 55 7.56 -17.66 9.04
N ALA A 56 7.73 -16.53 8.36
CA ALA A 56 8.32 -15.33 8.94
C ALA A 56 7.26 -14.55 9.71
N VAL A 57 7.60 -14.06 10.90
CA VAL A 57 6.84 -12.99 11.56
C VAL A 57 7.34 -11.66 11.00
N LYS A 58 6.49 -10.92 10.30
CA LYS A 58 6.87 -9.66 9.64
C LYS A 58 7.40 -8.65 10.67
N ASN A 59 8.45 -7.92 10.29
CA ASN A 59 9.12 -6.92 11.15
C ASN A 59 9.67 -7.48 12.47
N SER A 60 9.98 -8.78 12.52
CA SER A 60 10.56 -9.44 13.69
C SER A 60 11.65 -10.41 13.26
N SER A 61 12.56 -10.71 14.19
CA SER A 61 13.53 -11.80 14.03
C SER A 61 12.91 -13.19 14.25
N ILE A 62 11.69 -13.25 14.80
CA ILE A 62 10.99 -14.51 15.13
C ILE A 62 10.52 -15.23 13.86
N ARG A 63 10.66 -16.57 13.90
CA ARG A 63 10.25 -17.47 12.82
C ARG A 63 9.51 -18.66 13.40
N LEU A 64 8.44 -19.06 12.72
CA LEU A 64 7.79 -20.32 13.00
C LEU A 64 8.56 -21.42 12.28
N GLN A 65 9.05 -22.40 13.02
CA GLN A 65 9.84 -23.51 12.50
C GLN A 65 8.92 -24.59 11.90
N PRO A 66 9.40 -25.31 10.87
CA PRO A 66 8.67 -26.44 10.28
C PRO A 66 8.22 -27.45 11.35
N ASN A 67 7.02 -27.97 11.19
CA ASN A 67 6.42 -29.02 12.02
C ASN A 67 6.29 -28.68 13.52
N THR A 68 6.53 -27.43 13.91
CA THR A 68 6.38 -26.95 15.28
C THR A 68 5.02 -26.29 15.46
N GLU A 69 4.34 -26.60 16.56
CA GLU A 69 3.07 -25.96 16.92
C GLU A 69 3.32 -24.71 17.76
N TYR A 70 2.62 -23.63 17.43
CA TYR A 70 2.63 -22.36 18.14
C TYR A 70 1.23 -21.98 18.58
N LYS A 71 1.13 -21.24 19.68
CA LYS A 71 -0.15 -20.69 20.18
C LYS A 71 -0.15 -19.18 20.02
N ILE A 72 -1.25 -18.64 19.50
CA ILE A 72 -1.51 -17.21 19.47
C ILE A 72 -2.65 -16.93 20.44
N LYS A 73 -2.41 -16.08 21.44
CA LYS A 73 -3.35 -15.76 22.53
C LYS A 73 -3.68 -14.27 22.55
N ILE A 74 -4.81 -13.90 23.12
CA ILE A 74 -5.11 -12.51 23.46
C ILE A 74 -4.11 -11.98 24.50
N ALA A 75 -3.63 -10.76 24.28
CA ALA A 75 -2.82 -9.97 25.21
C ALA A 75 -3.47 -8.60 25.45
N SER A 76 -2.97 -7.84 26.44
CA SER A 76 -3.51 -6.52 26.80
C SER A 76 -3.58 -5.56 25.61
N ASP A 77 -2.53 -5.55 24.78
CA ASP A 77 -2.36 -4.60 23.66
C ASP A 77 -2.36 -5.28 22.28
N GLY A 78 -3.05 -6.42 22.16
CA GLY A 78 -3.17 -7.16 20.92
C GLY A 78 -3.12 -8.67 21.13
N VAL A 79 -2.10 -9.32 20.57
CA VAL A 79 -1.91 -10.77 20.60
C VAL A 79 -0.48 -11.14 21.01
N ALA A 80 -0.32 -12.31 21.60
CA ALA A 80 0.96 -12.85 22.02
C ALA A 80 1.23 -14.19 21.33
N LEU A 81 2.49 -14.41 20.92
CA LEU A 81 2.94 -15.64 20.26
C LEU A 81 3.71 -16.51 21.26
N TYR A 82 3.38 -17.80 21.30
CA TYR A 82 4.01 -18.77 22.18
C TYR A 82 4.50 -20.00 21.42
N SER A 83 5.58 -20.63 21.90
CA SER A 83 5.96 -22.00 21.57
C SER A 83 5.89 -22.84 22.83
N GLY A 84 4.98 -23.83 22.86
CA GLY A 84 4.59 -24.47 24.12
C GLY A 84 4.03 -23.44 25.11
N ASP A 85 4.70 -23.27 26.24
CA ASP A 85 4.37 -22.28 27.28
C ASP A 85 5.33 -21.07 27.28
N GLU A 86 6.37 -21.07 26.43
CA GLU A 86 7.33 -19.98 26.30
C GLU A 86 6.73 -18.83 25.47
N LEU A 87 6.72 -17.62 26.05
CA LEU A 87 6.33 -16.40 25.35
C LEU A 87 7.45 -15.95 24.41
N LEU A 88 7.18 -15.95 23.10
CA LEU A 88 8.12 -15.46 22.09
C LEU A 88 8.02 -13.95 21.89
N GLY A 89 6.83 -13.36 22.07
CA GLY A 89 6.65 -11.91 21.96
C GLY A 89 5.19 -11.45 22.04
N ASN A 90 5.02 -10.16 22.34
CA ASN A 90 3.74 -9.45 22.30
C ASN A 90 3.69 -8.53 21.07
N PHE A 91 2.54 -8.46 20.42
CA PHE A 91 2.35 -7.71 19.19
C PHE A 91 0.96 -7.08 19.15
N THR A 92 0.85 -5.91 18.52
CA THR A 92 -0.46 -5.35 18.16
C THR A 92 -1.19 -6.28 17.18
N SER A 93 -0.44 -6.83 16.21
CA SER A 93 -0.86 -7.90 15.32
C SER A 93 0.32 -8.79 14.97
N ILE A 94 0.08 -10.09 14.76
CA ILE A 94 1.11 -11.01 14.23
C ILE A 94 0.83 -11.21 12.74
N ASP A 95 1.72 -10.69 11.90
CA ASP A 95 1.67 -10.89 10.45
C ASP A 95 2.60 -12.04 10.05
N LEU A 96 2.03 -13.16 9.61
CA LEU A 96 2.76 -14.33 9.14
C LEU A 96 2.83 -14.34 7.61
N VAL A 97 4.04 -14.52 7.09
CA VAL A 97 4.33 -14.67 5.66
C VAL A 97 5.03 -16.00 5.41
N PRO A 98 4.51 -16.88 4.53
CA PRO A 98 5.13 -18.16 4.24
C PRO A 98 6.45 -17.97 3.50
N PHE A 99 7.46 -18.81 3.74
CA PHE A 99 8.68 -18.82 2.93
C PHE A 99 8.44 -19.37 1.51
N GLN A 100 7.55 -20.34 1.38
CA GLN A 100 7.05 -20.87 0.10
C GLN A 100 5.54 -20.72 0.07
N TYR A 101 4.99 -20.10 -0.97
CA TYR A 101 3.57 -19.77 -1.01
C TYR A 101 2.67 -21.01 -0.88
N GLU A 102 3.10 -22.13 -1.46
CA GLU A 102 2.40 -23.41 -1.49
C GLU A 102 2.40 -24.14 -0.15
N SER A 103 3.17 -23.67 0.84
CA SER A 103 3.25 -24.28 2.17
C SER A 103 2.10 -23.78 3.06
N PRO A 104 1.09 -24.62 3.36
CA PRO A 104 -0.10 -24.16 4.08
C PRO A 104 0.17 -23.95 5.57
N LEU A 105 -0.56 -22.99 6.15
CA LEU A 105 -0.69 -22.83 7.59
C LEU A 105 -1.94 -23.57 8.06
N LEU A 106 -1.76 -24.50 8.98
CA LEU A 106 -2.85 -25.10 9.75
C LEU A 106 -3.22 -24.16 10.89
N ILE A 107 -4.47 -23.69 10.93
CA ILE A 107 -5.04 -22.92 12.05
C ILE A 107 -6.10 -23.79 12.70
N ASN A 108 -5.90 -24.18 13.96
CA ASN A 108 -6.72 -25.18 14.65
C ASN A 108 -6.98 -26.44 13.81
N GLY A 109 -5.94 -26.92 13.10
CA GLY A 109 -5.99 -28.10 12.25
C GLY A 109 -6.56 -27.90 10.84
N ARG A 110 -7.09 -26.72 10.51
CA ARG A 110 -7.61 -26.42 9.17
C ARG A 110 -6.57 -25.72 8.31
N SER A 111 -6.43 -26.17 7.07
CA SER A 111 -5.38 -25.73 6.13
C SER A 111 -5.77 -24.46 5.38
N TYR A 112 -4.83 -23.52 5.26
CA TYR A 112 -4.97 -22.26 4.54
C TYR A 112 -3.66 -21.90 3.82
N LEU A 113 -3.75 -21.26 2.64
CA LEU A 113 -2.59 -20.72 1.92
C LEU A 113 -2.48 -19.21 2.08
N GLY A 114 -1.31 -18.66 1.75
CA GLY A 114 -1.07 -17.22 1.68
C GLY A 114 -0.62 -16.61 3.01
N ASN A 115 -0.89 -15.32 3.17
CA ASN A 115 -0.45 -14.54 4.32
C ASN A 115 -1.54 -14.50 5.38
N PHE A 116 -1.15 -14.26 6.63
CA PHE A 116 -2.09 -14.15 7.75
C PHE A 116 -1.76 -12.95 8.61
N SER A 117 -2.79 -12.25 9.08
CA SER A 117 -2.67 -11.29 10.18
C SER A 117 -3.56 -11.76 11.32
N PHE A 118 -3.00 -11.92 12.51
CA PHE A 118 -3.75 -12.27 13.72
C PHE A 118 -3.91 -11.02 14.57
N VAL A 119 -5.17 -10.64 14.83
CA VAL A 119 -5.53 -9.44 15.58
C VAL A 119 -6.40 -9.78 16.79
N ASN A 120 -6.42 -8.90 17.79
CA ASN A 120 -7.42 -8.94 18.85
C ASN A 120 -8.71 -8.25 18.36
N GLU A 121 -9.77 -9.03 18.17
CA GLU A 121 -11.11 -8.56 17.85
C GLU A 121 -12.05 -8.86 19.02
N ASN A 122 -12.36 -7.86 19.82
CA ASN A 122 -13.29 -7.98 20.97
C ASN A 122 -12.91 -9.13 21.93
N ASN A 123 -11.64 -9.24 22.31
CA ASN A 123 -11.09 -10.33 23.16
C ASN A 123 -11.11 -11.72 22.51
N TYR A 124 -11.15 -11.78 21.17
CA TYR A 124 -10.94 -13.00 20.41
C TYR A 124 -9.76 -12.83 19.45
N VAL A 125 -8.96 -13.89 19.32
CA VAL A 125 -7.93 -13.95 18.28
C VAL A 125 -8.64 -14.14 16.94
N ARG A 126 -8.50 -13.15 16.06
CA ARG A 126 -9.08 -13.19 14.73
C ARG A 126 -7.99 -13.28 13.66
N PRO A 127 -7.86 -14.43 12.99
CA PRO A 127 -7.04 -14.53 11.79
C PRO A 127 -7.72 -13.85 10.60
N ILE A 128 -6.94 -13.09 9.84
CA ILE A 128 -7.29 -12.50 8.56
C ILE A 128 -6.36 -13.12 7.52
N ASN A 129 -6.90 -13.96 6.66
CA ASN A 129 -6.16 -14.63 5.60
C ASN A 129 -6.15 -13.78 4.33
N THR A 130 -4.96 -13.47 3.80
CA THR A 130 -4.78 -12.68 2.57
C THR A 130 -4.09 -13.51 1.50
N LEU A 131 -4.73 -13.67 0.35
CA LEU A 131 -4.27 -14.50 -0.76
C LEU A 131 -4.78 -13.95 -2.11
N PRO A 132 -4.23 -14.39 -3.26
CA PRO A 132 -4.75 -14.07 -4.58
C PRO A 132 -6.22 -14.49 -4.77
N MET A 133 -6.98 -13.68 -5.51
CA MET A 133 -8.42 -13.88 -5.76
C MET A 133 -8.75 -15.27 -6.32
N GLU A 134 -7.98 -15.78 -7.27
CA GLU A 134 -8.26 -17.08 -7.89
C GLU A 134 -8.05 -18.24 -6.89
N ASP A 135 -7.08 -18.10 -5.99
CA ASP A 135 -6.77 -19.10 -4.97
C ASP A 135 -7.84 -19.09 -3.86
N TYR A 136 -8.38 -17.91 -3.55
CA TYR A 136 -9.58 -17.76 -2.71
C TYR A 136 -10.79 -18.48 -3.31
N LEU A 137 -11.06 -18.29 -4.61
CA LEU A 137 -12.21 -18.91 -5.29
C LEU A 137 -12.14 -20.44 -5.29
N LYS A 138 -10.94 -21.03 -5.36
CA LYS A 138 -10.75 -22.48 -5.21
C LYS A 138 -11.15 -23.00 -3.81
N GLY A 139 -11.13 -22.12 -2.80
CA GLY A 139 -11.67 -22.40 -1.47
C GLY A 139 -13.15 -22.07 -1.31
N VAL A 140 -13.76 -21.26 -2.19
CA VAL A 140 -15.19 -20.88 -2.12
C VAL A 140 -16.07 -21.81 -2.93
N VAL A 141 -15.75 -22.00 -4.21
CA VAL A 141 -16.61 -22.73 -5.16
C VAL A 141 -17.04 -24.12 -4.67
N PRO A 142 -16.17 -24.98 -4.10
CA PRO A 142 -16.61 -26.29 -3.61
C PRO A 142 -17.55 -26.25 -2.39
N PHE A 143 -17.65 -25.13 -1.68
CA PHE A 143 -18.60 -24.95 -0.56
C PHE A 143 -19.90 -24.29 -0.99
N GLU A 144 -19.90 -23.58 -2.12
CA GLU A 144 -21.11 -23.00 -2.69
C GLU A 144 -21.84 -23.99 -3.60
N MET A 145 -21.11 -24.77 -4.39
CA MET A 145 -21.65 -25.72 -5.36
C MET A 145 -20.91 -27.04 -5.28
N PRO A 146 -21.60 -28.21 -5.26
CA PRO A 146 -20.94 -29.50 -5.21
C PRO A 146 -19.94 -29.66 -6.36
N ALA A 147 -18.67 -29.92 -6.01
CA ALA A 147 -17.60 -29.92 -6.99
C ALA A 147 -17.67 -31.05 -8.03
N SER A 148 -18.54 -32.06 -7.81
CA SER A 148 -18.85 -33.11 -8.77
C SER A 148 -19.83 -32.69 -9.88
N TRP A 149 -20.44 -31.50 -9.77
CA TRP A 149 -21.39 -31.01 -10.77
C TRP A 149 -20.71 -30.61 -12.09
N ASN A 150 -21.53 -30.44 -13.11
CA ASN A 150 -21.11 -30.08 -14.46
C ASN A 150 -20.15 -28.88 -14.47
N LEU A 151 -19.07 -28.98 -15.26
CA LEU A 151 -18.01 -27.98 -15.31
C LEU A 151 -18.52 -26.59 -15.74
N GLU A 152 -19.48 -26.51 -16.67
CA GLU A 152 -20.05 -25.23 -17.13
C GLU A 152 -20.88 -24.55 -16.03
N ALA A 153 -21.56 -25.34 -15.19
CA ALA A 153 -22.25 -24.83 -14.00
C ALA A 153 -21.25 -24.29 -12.96
N LEU A 154 -20.16 -25.02 -12.70
CA LEU A 154 -19.08 -24.57 -11.82
C LEU A 154 -18.41 -23.29 -12.33
N LYS A 155 -18.23 -23.16 -13.65
CA LYS A 155 -17.72 -21.92 -14.28
C LYS A 155 -18.68 -20.74 -14.07
N ALA A 156 -19.98 -20.95 -14.25
CA ALA A 156 -20.99 -19.91 -14.01
C ALA A 156 -21.05 -19.50 -12.53
N GLN A 157 -20.97 -20.46 -11.60
CA GLN A 157 -20.84 -20.21 -10.16
C GLN A 157 -19.56 -19.44 -9.86
N THR A 158 -18.45 -19.79 -10.49
CA THR A 158 -17.16 -19.14 -10.27
C THR A 158 -17.18 -17.68 -10.72
N ILE A 159 -17.73 -17.40 -11.90
CA ILE A 159 -17.90 -16.03 -12.41
C ILE A 159 -18.78 -15.21 -11.48
N SER A 160 -19.90 -15.78 -11.02
CA SER A 160 -20.80 -15.14 -10.06
C SER A 160 -20.06 -14.85 -8.74
N ALA A 161 -19.36 -15.84 -8.20
CA ALA A 161 -18.61 -15.72 -6.96
C ALA A 161 -17.49 -14.69 -7.03
N ARG A 162 -16.71 -14.67 -8.13
CA ARG A 162 -15.66 -13.67 -8.38
C ARG A 162 -16.23 -12.26 -8.47
N THR A 163 -17.31 -12.09 -9.24
CA THR A 163 -17.97 -10.79 -9.41
C THR A 163 -18.49 -10.28 -8.07
N TYR A 164 -19.16 -11.13 -7.29
CA TYR A 164 -19.66 -10.81 -5.97
C TYR A 164 -18.53 -10.41 -5.01
N ALA A 165 -17.46 -11.22 -4.92
CA ALA A 165 -16.31 -10.93 -4.06
C ALA A 165 -15.67 -9.59 -4.42
N MET A 166 -15.38 -9.36 -5.70
CA MET A 166 -14.76 -8.11 -6.17
C MET A 166 -15.65 -6.88 -5.97
N ARG A 167 -16.98 -7.03 -6.07
CA ARG A 167 -17.92 -5.94 -5.78
C ARG A 167 -17.89 -5.52 -4.31
N HIS A 168 -17.62 -6.48 -3.42
CA HIS A 168 -17.63 -6.27 -1.96
C HIS A 168 -16.24 -6.02 -1.35
N VAL A 169 -15.18 -6.31 -2.10
CA VAL A 169 -13.78 -6.12 -1.73
C VAL A 169 -13.21 -5.00 -2.63
N ASN A 170 -13.45 -3.74 -2.25
CA ASN A 170 -12.61 -2.64 -2.76
C ASN A 170 -11.38 -2.49 -1.84
N ALA A 171 -10.36 -1.76 -2.29
CA ALA A 171 -8.93 -1.89 -1.92
C ALA A 171 -8.50 -1.95 -0.44
N ASN A 172 -9.40 -1.85 0.55
CA ASN A 172 -9.09 -1.99 1.98
C ASN A 172 -10.17 -2.75 2.79
N LYS A 173 -11.14 -3.41 2.13
CA LYS A 173 -12.26 -4.04 2.83
C LYS A 173 -12.01 -5.53 3.07
N VAL A 174 -12.01 -5.92 4.34
CA VAL A 174 -11.93 -7.31 4.80
C VAL A 174 -13.34 -7.90 4.84
N ILE A 175 -13.58 -8.98 4.08
CA ILE A 175 -14.83 -9.76 4.16
C ILE A 175 -14.70 -10.87 5.22
N ASN A 176 -15.79 -11.55 5.57
CA ASN A 176 -15.72 -12.76 6.41
C ASN A 176 -16.12 -14.01 5.62
N ASP A 177 -15.75 -15.17 6.15
CA ASP A 177 -15.97 -16.51 5.57
C ASP A 177 -17.35 -17.12 5.89
N THR A 178 -18.33 -16.30 6.29
CA THR A 178 -19.70 -16.75 6.61
C THR A 178 -20.66 -16.49 5.45
N VAL A 179 -21.89 -16.98 5.60
CA VAL A 179 -23.00 -16.72 4.65
C VAL A 179 -23.38 -15.24 4.51
N SER A 180 -22.83 -14.34 5.33
CA SER A 180 -22.95 -12.89 5.09
C SER A 180 -22.21 -12.43 3.82
N TYR A 181 -21.24 -13.22 3.35
CA TYR A 181 -20.58 -13.04 2.08
C TYR A 181 -20.59 -14.37 1.32
N GLN A 182 -19.55 -15.19 1.52
CA GLN A 182 -19.35 -16.46 0.86
C GLN A 182 -18.65 -17.41 1.83
N VAL A 183 -19.01 -18.69 1.77
CA VAL A 183 -18.36 -19.69 2.62
C VAL A 183 -16.96 -19.97 2.08
N TYR A 184 -15.93 -19.63 2.87
CA TYR A 184 -14.53 -19.83 2.47
C TYR A 184 -13.88 -21.04 3.17
N GLY A 185 -13.50 -22.00 2.34
CA GLY A 185 -12.97 -23.31 2.70
C GLY A 185 -11.51 -23.38 3.16
N GLY A 186 -10.75 -22.31 2.97
CA GLY A 186 -9.29 -22.42 3.04
C GLY A 186 -8.72 -23.28 1.91
N TYR A 187 -7.67 -24.03 2.20
CA TYR A 187 -6.98 -24.93 1.27
C TYR A 187 -7.58 -26.34 1.29
N THR A 188 -8.83 -26.45 0.86
CA THR A 188 -9.55 -27.71 0.64
C THR A 188 -10.03 -27.79 -0.82
N TRP A 189 -9.12 -27.45 -1.73
CA TRP A 189 -9.43 -27.30 -3.14
C TRP A 189 -9.85 -28.63 -3.76
N ASN A 190 -10.75 -28.57 -4.73
CA ASN A 190 -11.13 -29.73 -5.54
C ASN A 190 -10.70 -29.49 -6.99
N GLU A 191 -10.18 -30.52 -7.65
CA GLU A 191 -9.66 -30.46 -9.02
C GLU A 191 -10.67 -29.90 -10.03
N ASN A 192 -11.90 -30.40 -10.05
CA ASN A 192 -12.91 -29.99 -11.04
C ASN A 192 -13.36 -28.53 -10.81
N SER A 193 -13.60 -28.15 -9.55
CA SER A 193 -13.91 -26.74 -9.23
C SER A 193 -12.72 -25.81 -9.48
N SER A 194 -11.48 -26.26 -9.25
CA SER A 194 -10.27 -25.48 -9.53
C SER A 194 -10.06 -25.28 -11.02
N LYS A 195 -10.37 -26.28 -11.83
CA LYS A 195 -10.40 -26.18 -13.29
C LYS A 195 -11.42 -25.14 -13.76
N ALA A 196 -12.60 -25.06 -13.13
CA ALA A 196 -13.59 -24.02 -13.43
C ALA A 196 -13.06 -22.61 -13.14
N VAL A 197 -12.34 -22.45 -12.01
CA VAL A 197 -11.64 -21.20 -11.65
C VAL A 197 -10.60 -20.84 -12.70
N ASP A 198 -9.68 -21.75 -12.99
CA ASP A 198 -8.58 -21.50 -13.92
C ASP A 198 -9.09 -21.21 -15.35
N GLN A 199 -10.14 -21.89 -15.82
CA GLN A 199 -10.73 -21.67 -17.15
C GLN A 199 -11.61 -20.41 -17.24
N THR A 200 -11.98 -19.81 -16.12
CA THR A 200 -12.72 -18.54 -16.07
C THR A 200 -11.89 -17.42 -15.48
N PHE A 201 -10.55 -17.57 -15.50
CA PHE A 201 -9.61 -16.57 -15.00
C PHE A 201 -10.04 -15.16 -15.41
N SER A 202 -10.07 -14.26 -14.43
CA SER A 202 -10.45 -12.84 -14.56
C SER A 202 -11.87 -12.52 -15.07
N ARG A 203 -12.70 -13.52 -15.41
CA ARG A 203 -14.03 -13.28 -15.95
C ARG A 203 -15.02 -12.84 -14.87
N VAL A 204 -15.64 -11.69 -15.10
CA VAL A 204 -16.63 -11.04 -14.23
C VAL A 204 -17.84 -10.54 -15.02
N LEU A 205 -18.95 -10.30 -14.33
CA LEU A 205 -20.18 -9.73 -14.90
C LEU A 205 -20.27 -8.23 -14.60
N LYS A 206 -20.50 -7.44 -15.64
CA LYS A 206 -20.68 -5.99 -15.53
C LYS A 206 -22.01 -5.53 -16.11
N TYR A 207 -22.57 -4.48 -15.52
CA TYR A 207 -23.67 -3.71 -16.09
C TYR A 207 -23.26 -2.24 -16.09
N ASN A 208 -23.40 -1.55 -17.23
CA ASN A 208 -22.90 -0.18 -17.42
C ASN A 208 -21.45 0.00 -16.93
N ASN A 209 -20.57 -0.93 -17.34
CA ASN A 209 -19.15 -1.00 -16.99
C ASN A 209 -18.82 -1.14 -15.48
N SER A 210 -19.84 -1.36 -14.62
CA SER A 210 -19.67 -1.58 -13.19
C SER A 210 -19.94 -3.05 -12.84
N LEU A 211 -19.18 -3.62 -11.89
CA LEU A 211 -19.44 -4.96 -11.38
C LEU A 211 -20.88 -5.03 -10.81
N ILE A 212 -21.63 -6.06 -11.18
CA ILE A 212 -22.94 -6.31 -10.57
C ILE A 212 -22.77 -6.96 -9.20
N ASP A 213 -23.82 -6.90 -8.38
CA ASP A 213 -23.90 -7.71 -7.17
C ASP A 213 -24.39 -9.13 -7.55
N ALA A 214 -23.50 -9.99 -8.03
CA ALA A 214 -23.84 -11.31 -8.62
C ALA A 214 -24.30 -12.35 -7.58
N VAL A 215 -25.42 -12.08 -6.92
CA VAL A 215 -26.10 -12.94 -5.94
C VAL A 215 -26.63 -14.24 -6.55
N PHE A 216 -26.57 -15.32 -5.78
CA PHE A 216 -27.01 -16.65 -6.19
C PHE A 216 -27.65 -17.41 -5.02
N SER A 217 -28.46 -18.40 -5.31
CA SER A 217 -29.10 -19.26 -4.31
C SER A 217 -29.22 -20.70 -4.78
N SER A 218 -29.45 -21.63 -3.85
CA SER A 218 -29.50 -23.06 -4.17
C SER A 218 -30.55 -23.39 -5.22
N SER A 219 -31.80 -22.96 -5.01
CA SER A 219 -32.88 -23.13 -5.98
C SER A 219 -33.85 -21.95 -5.91
N ASN A 220 -34.25 -21.43 -7.07
CA ASN A 220 -35.25 -20.37 -7.15
C ASN A 220 -36.69 -20.90 -7.15
N GLY A 221 -36.90 -22.23 -7.21
CA GLY A 221 -38.23 -22.82 -7.15
C GLY A 221 -38.99 -22.81 -8.49
N GLY A 222 -38.28 -22.65 -9.60
CA GLY A 222 -38.83 -22.59 -10.97
C GLY A 222 -39.15 -21.18 -11.46
N LYS A 223 -38.85 -20.14 -10.67
CA LYS A 223 -39.10 -18.74 -11.02
C LYS A 223 -38.13 -17.81 -10.28
N THR A 224 -37.40 -16.97 -11.00
CA THR A 224 -36.47 -15.98 -10.40
C THR A 224 -37.22 -14.86 -9.67
N GLU A 225 -36.52 -14.12 -8.82
CA GLU A 225 -37.04 -12.96 -8.09
C GLU A 225 -36.33 -11.66 -8.47
N SER A 226 -37.00 -10.52 -8.28
CA SER A 226 -36.37 -9.19 -8.38
C SER A 226 -35.69 -8.76 -7.08
N ASN A 227 -34.67 -7.92 -7.20
CA ASN A 227 -34.01 -7.29 -6.05
C ASN A 227 -34.94 -6.32 -5.29
N GLU A 228 -35.88 -5.67 -6.00
CA GLU A 228 -36.90 -4.81 -5.40
C GLU A 228 -37.81 -5.60 -4.46
N ASN A 229 -38.32 -6.76 -4.90
CA ASN A 229 -39.19 -7.59 -4.07
C ASN A 229 -38.42 -8.21 -2.89
N ALA A 230 -37.17 -8.62 -3.10
CA ALA A 230 -36.38 -9.28 -2.08
C ALA A 230 -35.85 -8.33 -1.01
N TRP A 231 -35.47 -7.09 -1.39
CA TRP A 231 -34.71 -6.18 -0.53
C TRP A 231 -35.20 -4.73 -0.52
N GLY A 232 -36.24 -4.38 -1.30
CA GLY A 232 -36.81 -3.03 -1.34
C GLY A 232 -35.94 -1.98 -2.05
N SER A 233 -34.88 -2.39 -2.73
CA SER A 233 -34.02 -1.52 -3.53
C SER A 233 -34.60 -1.20 -4.91
N SER A 234 -34.13 -0.13 -5.56
CA SER A 234 -34.55 0.21 -6.93
C SER A 234 -34.39 -0.97 -7.90
N PRO A 235 -35.35 -1.22 -8.81
CA PRO A 235 -35.28 -2.31 -9.77
C PRO A 235 -33.99 -2.32 -10.59
N LEU A 236 -33.35 -3.49 -10.66
CA LEU A 236 -32.17 -3.73 -11.49
C LEU A 236 -32.55 -4.59 -12.70
N PRO A 237 -32.26 -4.16 -13.95
CA PRO A 237 -32.73 -4.85 -15.15
C PRO A 237 -32.14 -6.25 -15.34
N TYR A 238 -30.99 -6.53 -14.71
CA TYR A 238 -30.35 -7.84 -14.68
C TYR A 238 -30.89 -8.77 -13.58
N PHE A 239 -31.92 -8.36 -12.82
CA PHE A 239 -32.69 -9.21 -11.91
C PHE A 239 -34.18 -9.24 -12.25
N PRO A 240 -34.55 -9.74 -13.46
CA PRO A 240 -35.95 -9.86 -13.81
C PRO A 240 -36.60 -11.05 -13.10
N ILE A 241 -37.91 -10.92 -12.88
CA ILE A 241 -38.78 -12.05 -12.52
C ILE A 241 -39.10 -12.80 -13.81
N LYS A 242 -38.70 -14.06 -13.91
CA LYS A 242 -39.01 -14.92 -15.06
C LYS A 242 -39.07 -16.39 -14.66
N ASN A 243 -39.72 -17.18 -15.49
CA ASN A 243 -39.73 -18.63 -15.33
C ASN A 243 -38.32 -19.19 -15.53
N ASP A 244 -37.97 -20.18 -14.70
CA ASP A 244 -36.75 -20.94 -14.80
C ASP A 244 -37.10 -22.42 -15.04
N PRO A 245 -37.16 -22.88 -16.29
CA PRO A 245 -37.48 -24.27 -16.61
C PRO A 245 -36.34 -25.24 -16.27
N TYR A 246 -35.15 -24.71 -15.93
CA TYR A 246 -33.97 -25.52 -15.61
C TYR A 246 -33.88 -25.81 -14.12
N ASP A 247 -34.44 -24.95 -13.26
CA ASP A 247 -34.52 -25.21 -11.82
C ASP A 247 -35.48 -26.38 -11.53
N SER A 248 -35.03 -27.36 -10.74
CA SER A 248 -35.82 -28.55 -10.39
C SER A 248 -37.04 -28.24 -9.51
N ALA A 249 -37.24 -26.98 -9.13
CA ALA A 249 -38.35 -26.50 -8.33
C ALA A 249 -38.51 -27.28 -7.01
N THR A 250 -37.38 -27.55 -6.34
CA THR A 250 -37.27 -28.46 -5.20
C THR A 250 -38.33 -28.17 -4.13
N PRO A 251 -39.24 -29.10 -3.82
CA PRO A 251 -40.31 -28.86 -2.86
C PRO A 251 -39.78 -28.83 -1.42
N TRP A 252 -40.47 -28.09 -0.57
CA TRP A 252 -40.34 -28.13 0.88
C TRP A 252 -41.71 -28.06 1.55
N SER A 253 -41.82 -28.62 2.74
CA SER A 253 -43.03 -28.56 3.54
C SER A 253 -42.72 -28.47 5.02
N VAL A 254 -43.53 -27.71 5.74
CA VAL A 254 -43.56 -27.67 7.21
C VAL A 254 -44.96 -28.05 7.66
N ALA A 255 -45.06 -28.94 8.64
CA ALA A 255 -46.32 -29.30 9.28
C ALA A 255 -46.11 -29.28 10.81
N LEU A 256 -47.11 -28.80 11.54
CA LEU A 256 -47.10 -28.76 12.99
C LEU A 256 -48.50 -28.97 13.57
N PHE A 257 -48.56 -29.44 14.80
CA PHE A 257 -49.78 -29.50 15.61
C PHE A 257 -50.07 -28.15 16.25
N LYS A 258 -51.34 -27.75 16.29
CA LYS A 258 -51.74 -26.52 17.00
C LYS A 258 -51.61 -26.68 18.50
N THR A 259 -51.86 -27.86 19.05
CA THR A 259 -51.63 -28.17 20.47
C THR A 259 -50.30 -28.90 20.62
N GLN A 260 -49.36 -28.28 21.33
CA GLN A 260 -48.04 -28.83 21.61
C GLN A 260 -48.02 -29.58 22.93
N ILE A 261 -48.69 -29.05 23.95
CA ILE A 261 -48.84 -29.65 25.27
C ILE A 261 -50.32 -29.61 25.66
N ASP A 262 -50.83 -30.74 26.15
CA ASP A 262 -52.12 -30.78 26.82
C ASP A 262 -51.94 -30.61 28.33
N LEU A 263 -52.46 -29.50 28.86
CA LEU A 263 -52.39 -29.17 30.28
C LEU A 263 -53.60 -29.71 31.07
N THR A 264 -54.56 -30.36 30.41
CA THR A 264 -55.75 -30.90 31.06
C THR A 264 -55.34 -31.89 32.17
N GLY A 265 -55.85 -31.68 33.39
CA GLY A 265 -55.55 -32.52 34.54
C GLY A 265 -54.15 -32.35 35.15
N LYS A 266 -53.36 -31.35 34.72
CA LYS A 266 -52.07 -31.02 35.36
C LYS A 266 -52.29 -30.08 36.54
N ASP A 267 -51.56 -30.31 37.64
CA ASP A 267 -51.52 -29.37 38.76
C ASP A 267 -50.69 -28.14 38.35
N LEU A 268 -51.36 -27.03 38.08
CA LEU A 268 -50.70 -25.81 37.64
C LEU A 268 -50.05 -25.03 38.79
N LYS A 269 -50.33 -25.37 40.07
CA LYS A 269 -49.64 -24.79 41.22
C LYS A 269 -48.31 -25.48 41.50
N ASP A 270 -48.24 -26.80 41.31
CA ASP A 270 -46.98 -27.56 41.38
C ASP A 270 -46.57 -28.12 40.02
N SER A 271 -45.94 -27.26 39.22
CA SER A 271 -45.41 -27.66 37.91
C SER A 271 -44.25 -28.66 37.98
N ASN A 272 -43.56 -28.80 39.12
CA ASN A 272 -42.40 -29.68 39.21
C ASN A 272 -42.76 -31.15 39.02
N SER A 273 -43.98 -31.55 39.37
CA SER A 273 -44.51 -32.91 39.22
C SER A 273 -44.62 -33.38 37.76
N TRP A 274 -44.73 -32.48 36.79
CA TRP A 274 -44.94 -32.83 35.37
C TRP A 274 -44.04 -32.09 34.38
N TRP A 275 -43.35 -31.02 34.78
CA TRP A 275 -42.55 -30.19 33.87
C TRP A 275 -41.47 -30.99 33.13
N ASN A 276 -40.79 -31.89 33.82
CA ASN A 276 -39.69 -32.67 33.22
C ASN A 276 -40.19 -33.90 32.44
N THR A 277 -41.44 -34.30 32.59
CA THR A 277 -42.00 -35.52 31.97
C THR A 277 -42.88 -35.22 30.76
N ILE A 278 -43.36 -33.99 30.61
CA ILE A 278 -44.15 -33.57 29.46
C ILE A 278 -43.25 -33.05 28.34
N SER A 279 -43.51 -33.45 27.10
CA SER A 279 -42.83 -32.96 25.90
C SER A 279 -43.80 -32.27 24.95
N GLU A 280 -43.30 -31.25 24.25
CA GLU A 280 -43.98 -30.67 23.08
C GLU A 280 -44.05 -31.68 21.92
N ARG A 281 -45.16 -31.70 21.17
CA ARG A 281 -45.33 -32.63 20.03
C ARG A 281 -44.31 -32.41 18.91
N ASP A 282 -44.04 -31.14 18.56
CA ASP A 282 -43.11 -30.74 17.51
C ASP A 282 -41.82 -30.21 18.14
N GLU A 283 -41.08 -31.07 18.85
CA GLU A 283 -39.94 -30.68 19.69
C GLU A 283 -38.90 -29.81 18.98
N GLN A 284 -38.59 -30.11 17.70
CA GLN A 284 -37.60 -29.34 16.95
C GLN A 284 -38.10 -27.93 16.58
N ILE A 285 -39.33 -27.80 16.07
CA ILE A 285 -39.93 -26.51 15.72
C ILE A 285 -40.11 -25.67 17.00
N THR A 286 -40.61 -26.28 18.07
CA THR A 286 -40.78 -25.58 19.35
C THR A 286 -39.45 -25.18 19.97
N THR A 287 -38.40 -25.97 19.79
CA THR A 287 -37.03 -25.59 20.19
C THR A 287 -36.52 -24.37 19.41
N ASN A 288 -36.78 -24.29 18.11
CA ASN A 288 -36.44 -23.11 17.29
C ASN A 288 -37.18 -21.87 17.78
N ILE A 289 -38.50 -21.98 18.02
CA ILE A 289 -39.32 -20.87 18.52
C ILE A 289 -38.81 -20.44 19.90
N LYS A 290 -38.55 -21.36 20.83
CA LYS A 290 -38.01 -21.06 22.17
C LYS A 290 -36.65 -20.35 22.08
N THR A 291 -35.78 -20.80 21.18
CA THR A 291 -34.47 -20.16 20.95
C THR A 291 -34.63 -18.75 20.40
N TRP A 292 -35.51 -18.56 19.43
CA TRP A 292 -35.85 -17.25 18.89
C TRP A 292 -36.44 -16.33 19.97
N MET A 293 -37.35 -16.82 20.81
CA MET A 293 -37.95 -16.06 21.92
C MET A 293 -36.91 -15.60 22.94
N LYS A 294 -35.94 -16.44 23.31
CA LYS A 294 -34.86 -16.07 24.23
C LYS A 294 -34.06 -14.86 23.74
N SER A 295 -33.83 -14.78 22.43
CA SER A 295 -33.18 -13.63 21.78
C SER A 295 -34.11 -12.41 21.57
N ASN A 296 -35.41 -12.54 21.85
CA ASN A 296 -36.44 -11.53 21.58
C ASN A 296 -37.30 -11.24 22.83
N GLY A 297 -36.65 -11.02 23.98
CA GLY A 297 -37.30 -10.54 25.21
C GLY A 297 -37.58 -11.60 26.28
N TYR A 298 -37.23 -12.87 26.04
CA TYR A 298 -37.43 -13.96 26.99
C TYR A 298 -36.12 -14.61 27.46
N SER A 299 -35.04 -13.83 27.56
CA SER A 299 -33.74 -14.32 28.03
C SER A 299 -33.83 -14.88 29.45
N GLY A 300 -33.13 -15.97 29.72
CA GLY A 300 -33.11 -16.64 31.03
C GLY A 300 -34.39 -17.41 31.42
N LYS A 301 -35.46 -17.35 30.62
CA LYS A 301 -36.73 -18.05 30.92
C LYS A 301 -36.68 -19.52 30.52
N THR A 302 -37.18 -20.38 31.41
CA THR A 302 -37.46 -21.80 31.11
C THR A 302 -38.88 -21.92 30.58
N ILE A 303 -38.99 -22.11 29.26
CA ILE A 303 -40.26 -22.04 28.52
C ILE A 303 -40.68 -23.42 27.99
N LYS A 304 -41.99 -23.68 28.02
CA LYS A 304 -42.64 -24.73 27.22
C LYS A 304 -43.74 -24.14 26.36
N ILE A 305 -43.85 -24.60 25.11
CA ILE A 305 -44.90 -24.16 24.19
C ILE A 305 -46.14 -25.02 24.39
N VAL A 306 -47.27 -24.39 24.64
CA VAL A 306 -48.57 -25.06 24.86
C VAL A 306 -49.34 -25.17 23.56
N LYS A 307 -49.44 -24.07 22.81
CA LYS A 307 -50.11 -24.05 21.50
C LYS A 307 -49.39 -23.17 20.49
N ILE A 308 -49.58 -23.47 19.22
CA ILE A 308 -49.23 -22.62 18.08
C ILE A 308 -50.53 -22.41 17.28
N PRO A 309 -51.43 -21.50 17.73
CA PRO A 309 -52.76 -21.38 17.14
C PRO A 309 -52.76 -20.89 15.69
N LYS A 310 -51.73 -20.12 15.30
CA LYS A 310 -51.65 -19.47 13.99
C LYS A 310 -50.23 -19.49 13.47
N LEU A 311 -50.06 -19.90 12.22
CA LEU A 311 -48.85 -19.76 11.42
C LEU A 311 -49.28 -19.55 9.98
N THR A 312 -49.09 -18.35 9.44
CA THR A 312 -49.46 -18.02 8.05
C THR A 312 -48.34 -17.25 7.38
N LEU A 313 -48.18 -17.43 6.07
CA LEU A 313 -47.36 -16.56 5.22
C LEU A 313 -48.24 -16.00 4.10
N THR A 314 -48.17 -14.69 3.87
CA THR A 314 -49.14 -13.96 3.02
C THR A 314 -48.46 -12.87 2.19
N ASN A 315 -49.27 -12.16 1.39
CA ASN A 315 -48.89 -11.02 0.57
C ASN A 315 -47.75 -11.36 -0.40
N PRO A 316 -47.99 -12.27 -1.37
CA PRO A 316 -46.99 -12.62 -2.36
C PRO A 316 -46.62 -11.40 -3.21
N SER A 317 -45.33 -11.25 -3.47
CA SER A 317 -44.78 -10.30 -4.43
C SER A 317 -45.21 -10.64 -5.86
N SER A 318 -44.87 -9.78 -6.84
CA SER A 318 -45.01 -10.12 -8.27
C SER A 318 -44.22 -11.37 -8.69
N GLY A 319 -43.18 -11.72 -7.95
CA GLY A 319 -42.43 -12.97 -8.09
C GLY A 319 -43.13 -14.19 -7.49
N GLY A 320 -44.17 -13.99 -6.68
CA GLY A 320 -44.91 -15.04 -5.98
C GLY A 320 -44.38 -15.35 -4.58
N ARG A 321 -43.34 -14.66 -4.12
CA ARG A 321 -42.75 -14.87 -2.80
C ARG A 321 -43.49 -14.06 -1.74
N VAL A 322 -43.94 -14.74 -0.69
CA VAL A 322 -44.65 -14.13 0.45
C VAL A 322 -43.73 -13.14 1.19
N THR A 323 -44.26 -11.97 1.49
CA THR A 323 -43.50 -10.88 2.14
C THR A 323 -43.88 -10.69 3.60
N LYS A 324 -45.08 -11.15 3.98
CA LYS A 324 -45.66 -10.98 5.31
C LYS A 324 -46.05 -12.32 5.94
N GLY A 325 -46.30 -12.31 7.24
CA GLY A 325 -46.81 -13.49 7.92
C GLY A 325 -47.28 -13.22 9.35
N ASN A 326 -47.90 -14.24 9.93
CA ASN A 326 -48.40 -14.22 11.29
C ASN A 326 -47.94 -15.48 12.03
N LEU A 327 -47.59 -15.33 13.31
CA LEU A 327 -47.30 -16.43 14.23
C LEU A 327 -47.89 -16.10 15.60
N SER A 328 -48.75 -16.99 16.10
CA SER A 328 -49.25 -16.94 17.47
C SER A 328 -48.73 -18.15 18.24
N VAL A 329 -48.25 -17.93 19.46
CA VAL A 329 -47.72 -18.96 20.34
C VAL A 329 -48.28 -18.74 21.74
N ASP A 330 -48.95 -19.77 22.28
CA ASP A 330 -49.30 -19.83 23.69
C ASP A 330 -48.22 -20.63 24.40
N PHE A 331 -47.64 -20.09 25.46
CA PHE A 331 -46.53 -20.71 26.16
C PHE A 331 -46.65 -20.48 27.67
N ILE A 332 -45.90 -21.28 28.42
CA ILE A 332 -45.73 -21.16 29.86
C ILE A 332 -44.25 -20.96 30.17
N ALA A 333 -43.96 -20.11 31.13
CA ALA A 333 -42.63 -19.96 31.69
C ALA A 333 -42.66 -20.44 33.14
N LYS A 334 -41.67 -21.26 33.53
CA LYS A 334 -41.72 -22.01 34.79
C LYS A 334 -41.97 -21.14 36.03
N ASP A 335 -41.41 -19.94 36.05
CA ASP A 335 -41.45 -19.03 37.20
C ASP A 335 -42.52 -17.93 37.08
N GLU A 336 -43.38 -17.99 36.06
CA GLU A 336 -44.43 -16.99 35.82
C GLU A 336 -45.78 -17.53 36.29
N LEU A 337 -46.30 -16.95 37.38
CA LEU A 337 -47.57 -17.36 37.98
C LEU A 337 -48.68 -16.32 37.76
N ASP A 338 -49.93 -16.78 37.76
CA ASP A 338 -51.10 -15.92 37.79
C ASP A 338 -51.40 -15.44 39.22
N THR A 339 -52.45 -14.62 39.38
CA THR A 339 -52.86 -14.09 40.68
C THR A 339 -53.33 -15.15 41.68
N ASN A 340 -53.60 -16.37 41.21
CA ASN A 340 -54.03 -17.51 42.02
C ASN A 340 -52.88 -18.49 42.32
N GLY A 341 -51.66 -18.16 41.90
CA GLY A 341 -50.46 -19.00 42.07
C GLY A 341 -50.33 -20.16 41.10
N ASN A 342 -51.14 -20.22 40.04
CA ASN A 342 -51.00 -21.22 38.98
C ASN A 342 -49.98 -20.76 37.93
N ILE A 343 -49.35 -21.67 37.21
CA ILE A 343 -48.51 -21.31 36.07
C ILE A 343 -49.32 -20.53 35.02
N LYS A 344 -48.81 -19.35 34.66
CA LYS A 344 -49.50 -18.41 33.78
C LYS A 344 -49.27 -18.78 32.32
N ILE A 345 -50.37 -19.00 31.59
CA ILE A 345 -50.33 -19.05 30.12
C ILE A 345 -50.12 -17.63 29.59
N GLN A 346 -49.11 -17.49 28.73
CA GLN A 346 -48.71 -16.25 28.08
C GLN A 346 -48.88 -16.37 26.57
N HIS A 347 -49.03 -15.22 25.91
CA HIS A 347 -49.32 -15.15 24.48
C HIS A 347 -48.26 -14.31 23.77
N LEU A 348 -47.63 -14.89 22.75
CA LEU A 348 -46.81 -14.20 21.78
C LEU A 348 -47.59 -14.08 20.48
N ASN A 349 -47.84 -12.86 20.02
CA ASN A 349 -48.51 -12.60 18.75
C ASN A 349 -47.61 -11.76 17.84
N LEU A 350 -47.20 -12.36 16.72
CA LEU A 350 -46.57 -11.68 15.60
C LEU A 350 -47.64 -11.54 14.51
N THR A 351 -48.09 -10.30 14.28
CA THR A 351 -49.16 -10.00 13.31
C THR A 351 -48.62 -9.08 12.22
N ASP A 352 -48.87 -9.45 10.96
CA ASP A 352 -48.44 -8.73 9.76
C ASP A 352 -46.94 -8.31 9.75
N VAL A 353 -46.09 -9.18 10.32
CA VAL A 353 -44.64 -8.96 10.36
C VAL A 353 -43.99 -9.45 9.07
N ALA A 354 -42.74 -9.03 8.83
CA ALA A 354 -41.96 -9.56 7.71
C ALA A 354 -41.88 -11.11 7.77
N ALA A 355 -42.06 -11.77 6.63
CA ALA A 355 -41.98 -13.23 6.51
C ALA A 355 -40.62 -13.78 7.02
N SER A 356 -39.55 -12.99 6.91
CA SER A 356 -38.23 -13.32 7.46
C SER A 356 -38.23 -13.50 8.98
N LYS A 357 -39.05 -12.74 9.72
CA LYS A 357 -39.20 -12.86 11.17
C LYS A 357 -39.92 -14.17 11.55
N ILE A 358 -40.94 -14.56 10.78
CA ILE A 358 -41.63 -15.85 10.94
C ILE A 358 -40.67 -17.00 10.62
N ARG A 359 -39.95 -16.93 9.50
CA ARG A 359 -38.95 -17.91 9.11
C ARG A 359 -37.84 -18.07 10.15
N ALA A 360 -37.38 -16.99 10.76
CA ALA A 360 -36.38 -17.04 11.82
C ALA A 360 -36.90 -17.75 13.09
N ALA A 361 -38.19 -17.62 13.41
CA ALA A 361 -38.80 -18.29 14.56
C ALA A 361 -39.04 -19.80 14.31
N ILE A 362 -39.54 -20.17 13.13
CA ILE A 362 -39.82 -21.57 12.77
C ILE A 362 -38.54 -22.34 12.43
N GLY A 363 -37.59 -21.69 11.77
CA GLY A 363 -36.29 -22.25 11.39
C GLY A 363 -36.07 -22.30 9.87
N LEU A 364 -34.85 -21.97 9.44
CA LEU A 364 -34.47 -21.85 8.03
C LEU A 364 -34.50 -23.18 7.26
N SER A 365 -34.42 -24.32 7.97
CA SER A 365 -34.49 -25.67 7.40
C SER A 365 -35.92 -26.11 7.07
N TYR A 366 -36.93 -25.54 7.76
CA TYR A 366 -38.35 -25.85 7.57
C TYR A 366 -39.00 -24.97 6.50
N ILE A 367 -38.78 -23.66 6.59
CA ILE A 367 -39.19 -22.70 5.56
C ILE A 367 -37.93 -22.37 4.76
N LYS A 368 -37.71 -23.07 3.64
CA LYS A 368 -36.47 -22.97 2.85
C LYS A 368 -36.45 -21.77 1.90
N SER A 369 -37.62 -21.31 1.47
CA SER A 369 -37.80 -20.12 0.64
C SER A 369 -39.11 -19.43 1.02
N TYR A 370 -39.37 -18.26 0.41
CA TYR A 370 -40.64 -17.55 0.53
C TYR A 370 -41.61 -17.89 -0.60
N LEU A 371 -41.26 -18.79 -1.53
CA LEU A 371 -42.13 -19.19 -2.62
C LEU A 371 -43.07 -20.30 -2.13
N MET A 372 -44.20 -19.89 -1.57
CA MET A 372 -45.24 -20.78 -1.07
C MET A 372 -46.15 -21.24 -2.21
N THR A 373 -46.53 -22.51 -2.19
CA THR A 373 -47.41 -23.11 -3.20
C THR A 373 -48.76 -23.51 -2.64
N ASP A 374 -48.81 -23.89 -1.36
CA ASP A 374 -50.03 -24.40 -0.74
C ASP A 374 -49.97 -24.20 0.78
N MET A 375 -51.14 -24.00 1.40
CA MET A 375 -51.29 -23.92 2.85
C MET A 375 -52.61 -24.56 3.24
N ASN A 376 -52.54 -25.52 4.16
CA ASN A 376 -53.69 -26.21 4.71
C ASN A 376 -53.73 -26.01 6.23
N GLU A 377 -54.87 -25.61 6.74
CA GLU A 377 -55.09 -25.40 8.17
C GLU A 377 -56.35 -26.17 8.59
N SER A 378 -56.23 -26.96 9.65
CA SER A 378 -57.35 -27.67 10.29
C SER A 378 -57.56 -27.16 11.71
N SER A 379 -58.52 -27.73 12.42
CA SER A 379 -58.71 -27.44 13.84
C SER A 379 -57.52 -27.91 14.70
N SER A 380 -56.73 -28.90 14.25
CA SER A 380 -55.67 -29.54 15.03
C SER A 380 -54.25 -29.33 14.49
N SER A 381 -54.09 -28.92 13.24
CA SER A 381 -52.78 -28.84 12.57
C SER A 381 -52.69 -27.73 11.53
N ILE A 382 -51.45 -27.36 11.20
CA ILE A 382 -51.10 -26.42 10.13
C ILE A 382 -50.05 -27.07 9.24
N SER A 383 -50.21 -26.97 7.92
CA SER A 383 -49.24 -27.44 6.92
C SER A 383 -49.02 -26.37 5.86
N ILE A 384 -47.76 -26.03 5.60
CA ILE A 384 -47.35 -25.10 4.54
C ILE A 384 -46.40 -25.82 3.60
N LYS A 385 -46.62 -25.67 2.30
CA LYS A 385 -45.75 -26.19 1.24
C LYS A 385 -45.22 -25.05 0.38
N GLY A 386 -44.01 -25.22 -0.12
CA GLY A 386 -43.42 -24.30 -1.08
C GLY A 386 -42.34 -24.97 -1.92
N LYS A 387 -41.64 -24.15 -2.70
CA LYS A 387 -40.59 -24.59 -3.63
C LYS A 387 -39.35 -23.72 -3.54
N GLY A 388 -38.20 -24.30 -3.84
CA GLY A 388 -36.91 -23.62 -3.86
C GLY A 388 -36.22 -23.52 -2.49
N TYR A 389 -35.00 -23.00 -2.51
CA TYR A 389 -34.15 -22.83 -1.34
C TYR A 389 -33.32 -21.56 -1.53
N GLY A 390 -33.62 -20.53 -0.74
CA GLY A 390 -32.92 -19.24 -0.75
C GLY A 390 -33.79 -18.09 -1.23
N HIS A 391 -33.16 -16.97 -1.59
CA HIS A 391 -33.86 -15.74 -1.98
C HIS A 391 -34.45 -15.80 -3.39
N GLY A 392 -33.84 -16.57 -4.30
CA GLY A 392 -34.34 -16.73 -5.68
C GLY A 392 -34.00 -15.59 -6.65
N VAL A 393 -33.39 -14.51 -6.18
CA VAL A 393 -32.74 -13.48 -7.02
C VAL A 393 -31.44 -14.03 -7.64
N GLY A 394 -31.20 -13.75 -8.93
CA GLY A 394 -29.97 -14.11 -9.62
C GLY A 394 -29.85 -15.61 -9.95
N LEU A 395 -28.64 -16.15 -9.87
CA LEU A 395 -28.35 -17.52 -10.32
C LEU A 395 -28.96 -18.58 -9.40
N SER A 396 -29.70 -19.53 -9.98
CA SER A 396 -30.06 -20.79 -9.32
C SER A 396 -28.94 -21.81 -9.54
N GLN A 397 -28.42 -22.40 -8.47
CA GLN A 397 -27.36 -23.40 -8.56
C GLN A 397 -27.87 -24.69 -9.21
N TYR A 398 -29.04 -25.18 -8.82
CA TYR A 398 -29.66 -26.34 -9.46
C TYR A 398 -30.05 -26.08 -10.91
N GLY A 399 -30.52 -24.87 -11.22
CA GLY A 399 -30.83 -24.50 -12.60
C GLY A 399 -29.56 -24.39 -13.47
N ALA A 400 -28.49 -23.79 -12.96
CA ALA A 400 -27.18 -23.77 -13.62
C ALA A 400 -26.61 -25.18 -13.86
N LYS A 401 -26.71 -26.07 -12.87
CA LYS A 401 -26.36 -27.50 -13.01
C LYS A 401 -27.11 -28.13 -14.18
N ASN A 402 -28.44 -28.03 -14.18
CA ASN A 402 -29.27 -28.68 -15.19
C ASN A 402 -29.06 -28.07 -16.58
N MET A 403 -28.83 -26.75 -16.69
CA MET A 403 -28.42 -26.12 -17.95
C MET A 403 -27.09 -26.68 -18.46
N GLY A 404 -26.08 -26.81 -17.59
CA GLY A 404 -24.78 -27.39 -17.96
C GLY A 404 -24.89 -28.86 -18.37
N GLU A 405 -25.72 -29.65 -17.69
CA GLU A 405 -26.03 -31.05 -18.06
C GLU A 405 -26.77 -31.14 -19.40
N GLN A 406 -27.51 -30.11 -19.79
CA GLN A 406 -28.13 -29.98 -21.12
C GLN A 406 -27.17 -29.39 -22.18
N GLY A 407 -25.88 -29.27 -21.87
CA GLY A 407 -24.84 -28.81 -22.81
C GLY A 407 -24.75 -27.30 -22.98
N LYS A 408 -25.40 -26.50 -22.13
CA LYS A 408 -25.28 -25.04 -22.15
C LYS A 408 -23.91 -24.60 -21.64
N SER A 409 -23.33 -23.63 -22.35
CA SER A 409 -22.09 -22.98 -21.93
C SER A 409 -22.29 -22.11 -20.71
N TYR A 410 -21.23 -21.88 -19.92
CA TYR A 410 -21.27 -20.96 -18.78
C TYR A 410 -21.73 -19.55 -19.18
N SER A 411 -21.42 -19.11 -20.40
CA SER A 411 -21.88 -17.83 -20.97
C SER A 411 -23.39 -17.80 -21.16
N GLU A 412 -23.99 -18.87 -21.67
CA GLU A 412 -25.45 -18.98 -21.78
C GLU A 412 -26.11 -19.03 -20.40
N ILE A 413 -25.50 -19.74 -19.44
CA ILE A 413 -26.00 -19.85 -18.07
C ILE A 413 -26.01 -18.48 -17.38
N VAL A 414 -24.88 -17.76 -17.35
CA VAL A 414 -24.83 -16.44 -16.70
C VAL A 414 -25.69 -15.41 -17.43
N ASN A 415 -25.77 -15.45 -18.76
CA ASN A 415 -26.66 -14.55 -19.51
C ASN A 415 -28.15 -14.85 -19.24
N PHE A 416 -28.50 -16.11 -18.99
CA PHE A 416 -29.84 -16.45 -18.53
C PHE A 416 -30.12 -15.82 -17.16
N TYR A 417 -29.25 -16.00 -16.17
CA TYR A 417 -29.54 -15.50 -14.81
C TYR A 417 -29.32 -14.00 -14.59
N TYR A 418 -28.45 -13.38 -15.38
CA TYR A 418 -28.09 -11.96 -15.28
C TYR A 418 -28.19 -11.28 -16.67
N PRO A 419 -29.39 -11.19 -17.25
CA PRO A 419 -29.54 -10.68 -18.61
C PRO A 419 -29.12 -9.21 -18.72
N GLY A 420 -28.57 -8.85 -19.87
CA GLY A 420 -28.09 -7.48 -20.13
C GLY A 420 -26.75 -7.15 -19.47
N THR A 421 -26.13 -8.09 -18.76
CA THR A 421 -24.75 -7.96 -18.29
C THR A 421 -23.75 -8.33 -19.38
N THR A 422 -22.53 -7.81 -19.27
CA THR A 422 -21.41 -8.16 -20.12
C THR A 422 -20.41 -9.01 -19.35
N LEU A 423 -19.94 -10.07 -20.00
CA LEU A 423 -18.84 -10.88 -19.49
C LEU A 423 -17.51 -10.23 -19.93
N SER A 424 -16.72 -9.77 -18.98
CA SER A 424 -15.47 -9.04 -19.26
C SER A 424 -14.31 -9.59 -18.43
N SER A 425 -13.08 -9.34 -18.90
CA SER A 425 -11.86 -9.62 -18.15
C SER A 425 -11.58 -8.43 -17.23
N GLN A 426 -11.42 -8.67 -15.93
CA GLN A 426 -11.15 -7.61 -14.95
C GLN A 426 -9.66 -7.33 -14.75
N TYR A 427 -8.81 -8.31 -14.99
CA TYR A 427 -7.35 -8.23 -14.87
C TYR A 427 -6.69 -9.15 -15.90
N SER A 428 -5.43 -8.90 -16.24
CA SER A 428 -4.73 -9.63 -17.31
C SER A 428 -3.55 -10.46 -16.85
N ALA A 429 -3.11 -10.32 -15.59
CA ALA A 429 -1.97 -11.07 -15.05
C ALA A 429 -2.30 -11.71 -13.70
N LYS A 430 -1.79 -12.92 -13.46
CA LYS A 430 -1.86 -13.58 -12.14
C LYS A 430 -0.99 -12.84 -11.13
N GLN A 431 -1.43 -12.75 -9.88
CA GLN A 431 -0.57 -12.34 -8.77
C GLN A 431 0.59 -13.34 -8.63
N PRO A 432 1.82 -12.90 -8.40
CA PRO A 432 2.91 -13.83 -8.12
C PRO A 432 2.61 -14.63 -6.84
N ARG A 433 2.59 -15.97 -6.94
CA ARG A 433 2.53 -16.88 -5.79
C ARG A 433 3.92 -17.03 -5.19
N THR A 434 4.45 -15.93 -4.67
CA THR A 434 5.81 -15.91 -4.09
C THR A 434 5.72 -15.87 -2.59
N GLY A 435 6.52 -16.68 -1.92
CA GLY A 435 6.70 -16.58 -0.47
C GLY A 435 7.54 -15.36 -0.06
N PHE A 436 8.07 -15.42 1.15
CA PHE A 436 8.83 -14.37 1.79
C PHE A 436 10.03 -13.95 0.93
N LYS A 437 10.17 -12.64 0.73
CA LYS A 437 11.31 -12.03 0.04
C LYS A 437 12.03 -11.11 1.00
N VAL A 438 13.35 -11.21 1.01
CA VAL A 438 14.20 -10.25 1.73
C VAL A 438 14.35 -9.02 0.85
N THR A 439 14.01 -7.85 1.38
CA THR A 439 14.15 -6.58 0.68
C THR A 439 15.63 -6.17 0.60
N ALA A 440 15.98 -5.45 -0.45
CA ALA A 440 17.34 -4.94 -0.60
C ALA A 440 17.65 -3.95 0.54
N PRO A 441 18.81 -4.07 1.22
CA PRO A 441 19.17 -3.19 2.34
C PRO A 441 19.19 -1.72 1.93
N LYS A 442 18.64 -0.84 2.76
CA LYS A 442 18.82 0.61 2.59
C LYS A 442 20.07 1.04 3.33
N VAL A 443 20.99 1.74 2.67
CA VAL A 443 22.31 2.04 3.24
C VAL A 443 22.66 3.53 3.15
N SER A 444 23.48 4.00 4.09
CA SER A 444 24.09 5.33 4.03
C SER A 444 25.15 5.41 2.92
N SER A 445 25.47 6.62 2.46
CA SER A 445 26.65 6.84 1.62
C SER A 445 27.93 6.49 2.39
N VAL A 446 28.93 5.94 1.70
CA VAL A 446 30.27 5.66 2.23
C VAL A 446 31.29 6.50 1.46
N SER A 447 32.23 7.10 2.17
CA SER A 447 33.37 7.81 1.60
C SER A 447 34.68 7.03 1.76
N ASN A 448 35.71 7.46 1.05
CA ASN A 448 37.09 6.94 1.15
C ASN A 448 37.80 7.26 2.48
N LEU A 449 37.07 7.74 3.49
CA LEU A 449 37.53 7.92 4.86
C LEU A 449 36.76 7.04 5.85
N ASP A 450 35.61 6.51 5.44
CA ASP A 450 34.72 5.77 6.34
C ASP A 450 35.20 4.31 6.48
N GLN A 451 35.11 3.80 7.70
CA GLN A 451 35.39 2.39 8.04
C GLN A 451 34.13 1.62 8.45
N GLN A 452 32.97 2.24 8.26
CA GLN A 452 31.69 1.70 8.68
C GLN A 452 30.64 2.00 7.61
N LEU A 453 29.72 1.05 7.46
CA LEU A 453 28.51 1.20 6.67
C LEU A 453 27.32 1.03 7.61
N THR A 454 26.39 1.98 7.61
CA THR A 454 25.15 1.89 8.36
C THR A 454 23.97 1.75 7.42
N GLY A 455 22.88 1.16 7.93
CA GLY A 455 21.68 0.99 7.13
C GLY A 455 20.54 0.35 7.90
N THR A 456 19.51 0.00 7.15
CA THR A 456 18.34 -0.73 7.65
C THR A 456 18.00 -1.92 6.75
N SER A 457 17.55 -3.02 7.36
CA SER A 457 16.97 -4.18 6.69
C SER A 457 16.02 -4.90 7.67
N GLU A 458 15.54 -6.09 7.28
CA GLU A 458 14.75 -6.97 8.13
C GLU A 458 15.50 -7.36 9.42
N PRO A 459 14.88 -7.21 10.60
CA PRO A 459 15.46 -7.66 11.87
C PRO A 459 15.91 -9.12 11.83
N GLY A 460 17.13 -9.41 12.32
CA GLY A 460 17.71 -10.76 12.30
C GLY A 460 18.19 -11.25 10.92
N ALA A 461 18.22 -10.39 9.90
CA ALA A 461 18.92 -10.67 8.65
C ALA A 461 20.43 -10.47 8.81
N VAL A 462 21.22 -11.16 7.99
CA VAL A 462 22.68 -11.00 7.93
C VAL A 462 23.02 -10.13 6.73
N ILE A 463 23.64 -8.98 6.96
CA ILE A 463 24.17 -8.12 5.91
C ILE A 463 25.53 -8.64 5.48
N LYS A 464 25.74 -8.68 4.16
CA LYS A 464 27.04 -8.93 3.53
C LYS A 464 27.39 -7.75 2.63
N VAL A 465 28.59 -7.20 2.83
CA VAL A 465 29.15 -6.12 2.00
C VAL A 465 30.31 -6.67 1.19
N SER A 466 30.26 -6.49 -0.12
CA SER A 466 31.29 -6.95 -1.04
C SER A 466 31.86 -5.80 -1.88
N ALA A 467 33.17 -5.81 -2.13
CA ALA A 467 33.86 -4.93 -3.07
C ALA A 467 34.62 -5.78 -4.10
N ASN A 468 34.47 -5.45 -5.39
CA ASN A 468 35.07 -6.22 -6.50
C ASN A 468 34.78 -7.73 -6.43
N GLY A 469 33.59 -8.12 -5.96
CA GLY A 469 33.16 -9.51 -5.81
C GLY A 469 33.59 -10.19 -4.50
N ASN A 470 34.50 -9.61 -3.72
CA ASN A 470 34.98 -10.18 -2.47
C ASN A 470 34.26 -9.60 -1.27
N GLN A 471 33.94 -10.44 -0.27
CA GLN A 471 33.35 -9.99 0.99
C GLN A 471 34.36 -9.16 1.79
N ILE A 472 33.94 -7.97 2.22
CA ILE A 472 34.76 -7.05 3.01
C ILE A 472 34.16 -6.72 4.39
N GLY A 473 32.91 -7.13 4.64
CA GLY A 473 32.26 -6.95 5.93
C GLY A 473 30.95 -7.72 6.02
N THR A 474 30.54 -8.01 7.25
CA THR A 474 29.25 -8.63 7.56
C THR A 474 28.78 -8.23 8.95
N THR A 475 27.48 -8.21 9.18
CA THR A 475 26.87 -7.97 10.49
C THR A 475 25.45 -8.54 10.51
N GLU A 476 24.91 -8.78 11.70
CA GLU A 476 23.48 -9.09 11.87
C GLU A 476 22.68 -7.79 12.09
N VAL A 477 21.46 -7.75 11.56
CA VAL A 477 20.54 -6.62 11.72
C VAL A 477 19.86 -6.72 13.08
N GLY A 478 19.92 -5.63 13.84
CA GLY A 478 19.30 -5.55 15.17
C GLY A 478 17.78 -5.67 15.13
N SER A 479 17.18 -5.87 16.31
CA SER A 479 15.72 -5.95 16.47
C SER A 479 14.99 -4.67 16.05
N ASP A 480 15.68 -3.53 16.04
CA ASP A 480 15.17 -2.24 15.56
C ASP A 480 15.27 -2.07 14.04
N GLY A 481 15.74 -3.10 13.32
CA GLY A 481 15.94 -3.10 11.87
C GLY A 481 17.16 -2.33 11.40
N LYS A 482 18.01 -1.82 12.32
CA LYS A 482 19.24 -1.10 11.97
C LYS A 482 20.45 -2.01 12.01
N PHE A 483 21.47 -1.65 11.26
CA PHE A 483 22.74 -2.36 11.27
C PHE A 483 23.93 -1.41 11.11
N LEU A 484 25.08 -1.87 11.59
CA LEU A 484 26.39 -1.26 11.39
C LEU A 484 27.38 -2.36 11.01
N VAL A 485 27.98 -2.25 9.83
CA VAL A 485 29.02 -3.15 9.31
C VAL A 485 30.35 -2.43 9.38
N ASN A 486 31.34 -3.00 10.06
CA ASN A 486 32.73 -2.55 9.94
C ASN A 486 33.29 -3.01 8.59
N ILE A 487 33.87 -2.09 7.82
CA ILE A 487 34.48 -2.33 6.52
C ILE A 487 35.86 -1.65 6.44
N PRO A 488 36.84 -2.22 5.72
CA PRO A 488 38.09 -1.53 5.45
C PRO A 488 37.85 -0.30 4.58
N VAL A 489 38.65 0.76 4.77
CA VAL A 489 38.61 1.96 3.91
C VAL A 489 38.75 1.56 2.45
N GLN A 490 37.87 2.11 1.61
CA GLN A 490 37.83 1.81 0.18
C GLN A 490 38.31 3.00 -0.65
N LYS A 491 38.88 2.72 -1.83
CA LYS A 491 39.24 3.77 -2.78
C LYS A 491 37.99 4.46 -3.30
N ALA A 492 38.07 5.77 -3.54
CA ALA A 492 36.99 6.51 -4.18
C ALA A 492 36.61 5.90 -5.53
N GLY A 493 35.32 5.85 -5.82
CA GLY A 493 34.77 5.24 -7.04
C GLY A 493 34.61 3.72 -7.00
N THR A 494 35.13 3.00 -5.98
CA THR A 494 34.86 1.57 -5.82
C THR A 494 33.37 1.31 -5.62
N SER A 495 32.82 0.33 -6.34
CA SER A 495 31.43 -0.11 -6.20
C SER A 495 31.32 -1.14 -5.07
N LEU A 496 30.45 -0.87 -4.10
CA LEU A 496 30.08 -1.79 -3.04
C LEU A 496 28.73 -2.43 -3.35
N SER A 497 28.64 -3.75 -3.21
CA SER A 497 27.41 -4.52 -3.35
C SER A 497 27.00 -5.05 -1.98
N ILE A 498 25.78 -4.72 -1.55
CA ILE A 498 25.26 -5.02 -0.21
C ILE A 498 24.00 -5.87 -0.33
N THR A 499 24.01 -7.04 0.28
CA THR A 499 22.87 -7.98 0.30
C THR A 499 22.48 -8.29 1.73
N ALA A 500 21.18 -8.49 1.98
CA ALA A 500 20.68 -9.10 3.21
C ALA A 500 20.34 -10.57 2.96
N THR A 501 20.68 -11.44 3.90
CA THR A 501 20.31 -12.84 3.89
C THR A 501 19.46 -13.14 5.12
N PHE A 502 18.26 -13.69 4.91
CA PHE A 502 17.36 -14.12 5.99
C PHE A 502 16.88 -15.54 5.70
N ASN A 503 17.21 -16.49 6.59
CA ASN A 503 16.88 -17.90 6.43
C ASN A 503 17.35 -18.51 5.09
N GLY A 504 18.55 -18.13 4.63
CA GLY A 504 19.11 -18.58 3.35
C GLY A 504 18.54 -17.86 2.11
N ILE A 505 17.46 -17.08 2.23
CA ILE A 505 16.97 -16.22 1.14
C ILE A 505 17.82 -14.96 1.09
N ILE A 506 18.37 -14.66 -0.09
CA ILE A 506 19.22 -13.50 -0.32
C ILE A 506 18.41 -12.41 -1.04
N SER A 507 18.53 -11.17 -0.59
CA SER A 507 17.93 -10.00 -1.23
C SER A 507 18.57 -9.70 -2.59
N ASN A 508 17.89 -8.89 -3.39
CA ASN A 508 18.59 -8.15 -4.45
C ASN A 508 19.68 -7.25 -3.83
N PRO A 509 20.80 -7.00 -4.53
CA PRO A 509 21.86 -6.17 -4.00
C PRO A 509 21.53 -4.68 -4.08
N THR A 510 21.88 -3.95 -3.03
CA THR A 510 22.01 -2.49 -3.08
C THR A 510 23.43 -2.14 -3.48
N VAL A 511 23.59 -1.37 -4.55
CA VAL A 511 24.91 -0.98 -5.07
C VAL A 511 25.14 0.51 -4.84
N ILE A 512 26.24 0.85 -4.16
CA ILE A 512 26.68 2.23 -3.95
C ILE A 512 28.11 2.44 -4.45
N LYS A 513 28.47 3.68 -4.78
CA LYS A 513 29.85 4.07 -5.09
C LYS A 513 30.46 4.81 -3.91
N VAL A 514 31.71 4.48 -3.58
CA VAL A 514 32.48 5.17 -2.54
C VAL A 514 32.75 6.61 -2.97
N VAL A 515 32.31 7.56 -2.16
CA VAL A 515 32.46 9.00 -2.41
C VAL A 515 33.86 9.44 -2.02
N ASP A 516 34.43 10.35 -2.79
CA ASP A 516 35.69 10.96 -2.45
C ASP A 516 35.49 12.16 -1.50
N LYS A 517 36.08 12.10 -0.31
CA LYS A 517 36.13 13.19 0.66
C LYS A 517 37.56 13.61 1.02
N ILE A 518 38.56 13.07 0.35
CA ILE A 518 39.96 13.44 0.60
C ILE A 518 40.23 14.73 -0.18
N ALA A 519 40.54 15.80 0.55
CA ALA A 519 40.95 17.05 -0.07
C ALA A 519 42.33 16.94 -0.74
N PRO A 520 42.57 17.70 -1.83
CA PRO A 520 43.90 17.78 -2.41
C PRO A 520 44.92 18.35 -1.42
N ALA A 521 46.20 18.10 -1.65
CA ALA A 521 47.26 18.75 -0.89
C ALA A 521 47.21 20.29 -1.04
N THR A 522 47.67 21.01 -0.01
CA THR A 522 47.82 22.47 -0.09
C THR A 522 48.76 22.83 -1.25
N PRO A 523 48.41 23.77 -2.15
CA PRO A 523 49.26 24.12 -3.29
C PRO A 523 50.63 24.61 -2.85
N VAL A 524 51.68 24.15 -3.54
CA VAL A 524 53.03 24.70 -3.40
C VAL A 524 53.16 25.87 -4.38
N VAL A 525 53.39 27.06 -3.85
CA VAL A 525 53.41 28.31 -4.64
C VAL A 525 54.84 28.82 -4.75
N ASN A 526 55.31 29.05 -5.99
CA ASN A 526 56.60 29.68 -6.26
C ASN A 526 56.60 31.14 -5.77
N THR A 527 57.78 31.75 -5.71
CA THR A 527 57.90 33.17 -5.33
C THR A 527 57.08 34.06 -6.27
N ILE A 528 56.20 34.87 -5.68
CA ILE A 528 55.42 35.89 -6.39
C ILE A 528 56.03 37.24 -6.05
N ASN A 529 56.45 37.98 -7.06
CA ASN A 529 56.97 39.33 -6.89
C ASN A 529 56.07 40.37 -7.56
N ASN A 530 56.34 41.64 -7.31
CA ASN A 530 55.55 42.76 -7.81
C ASN A 530 55.65 43.00 -9.33
N ASN A 531 56.36 42.13 -10.06
CA ASN A 531 56.37 42.07 -11.52
C ASN A 531 55.65 40.83 -12.09
N SER A 532 55.22 39.88 -11.24
CA SER A 532 54.59 38.64 -11.65
C SER A 532 53.20 38.87 -12.27
N ALA A 533 53.01 38.42 -13.52
CA ALA A 533 51.71 38.36 -14.19
C ALA A 533 51.00 37.00 -14.03
N TYR A 534 51.69 36.03 -13.42
CA TYR A 534 51.17 34.69 -13.19
C TYR A 534 51.58 34.18 -11.81
N ILE A 535 50.70 33.39 -11.20
CA ILE A 535 51.05 32.51 -10.10
C ILE A 535 51.37 31.15 -10.69
N THR A 536 52.55 30.62 -10.36
CA THR A 536 52.97 29.28 -10.75
C THR A 536 53.28 28.45 -9.51
N GLY A 537 53.17 27.13 -9.65
CA GLY A 537 53.38 26.22 -8.54
C GLY A 537 53.00 24.79 -8.90
N LYS A 538 52.89 23.95 -7.86
CA LYS A 538 52.41 22.57 -7.94
C LYS A 538 51.18 22.35 -7.07
N SER A 539 50.25 21.56 -7.56
CA SER A 539 49.04 21.09 -6.88
C SER A 539 48.75 19.66 -7.33
N GLU A 540 47.74 19.02 -6.76
CA GLU A 540 47.20 17.76 -7.31
C GLU A 540 46.84 17.92 -8.79
N ALA A 541 47.16 16.91 -9.60
CA ALA A 541 46.93 16.93 -11.03
C ALA A 541 45.44 17.14 -11.34
N TYR A 542 45.14 17.96 -12.34
CA TYR A 542 43.78 18.32 -12.77
C TYR A 542 42.89 19.05 -11.76
N ALA A 543 43.35 19.30 -10.54
CA ALA A 543 42.64 20.12 -9.56
C ALA A 543 42.51 21.56 -10.05
N THR A 544 41.41 22.20 -9.68
CA THR A 544 41.18 23.63 -9.92
C THR A 544 41.86 24.44 -8.81
N VAL A 545 42.90 25.20 -9.16
CA VAL A 545 43.61 26.07 -8.24
C VAL A 545 42.97 27.46 -8.28
N THR A 546 42.64 27.99 -7.12
CA THR A 546 41.95 29.28 -6.92
C THR A 546 42.85 30.22 -6.15
N ALA A 547 43.09 31.42 -6.67
CA ALA A 547 43.84 32.49 -6.02
C ALA A 547 42.91 33.69 -5.74
N LYS A 548 42.90 34.16 -4.50
CA LYS A 548 42.10 35.30 -4.05
C LYS A 548 42.99 36.49 -3.72
N ILE A 549 42.69 37.63 -4.33
CA ILE A 549 43.39 38.91 -4.13
C ILE A 549 42.33 39.94 -3.74
N GLY A 550 42.29 40.32 -2.46
CA GLY A 550 41.20 41.13 -1.91
C GLY A 550 39.85 40.42 -2.11
N THR A 551 38.93 41.06 -2.84
CA THR A 551 37.60 40.51 -3.17
C THR A 551 37.56 39.71 -4.47
N HIS A 552 38.62 39.75 -5.28
CA HIS A 552 38.64 39.12 -6.61
C HIS A 552 39.21 37.71 -6.56
N THR A 553 38.66 36.83 -7.40
CA THR A 553 39.05 35.42 -7.51
C THR A 553 39.56 35.12 -8.90
N TYR A 554 40.69 34.42 -8.97
CA TYR A 554 41.33 33.96 -10.20
C TYR A 554 41.48 32.46 -10.14
N THR A 555 41.20 31.77 -11.24
CA THR A 555 41.27 30.30 -11.29
C THR A 555 42.19 29.82 -12.40
N GLY A 556 42.77 28.65 -12.18
CA GLY A 556 43.50 27.89 -13.19
C GLY A 556 43.41 26.41 -12.88
N ARG A 557 43.70 25.56 -13.86
CA ARG A 557 43.70 24.11 -13.66
C ARG A 557 45.13 23.59 -13.62
N ALA A 558 45.44 22.71 -12.68
CA ALA A 558 46.71 21.99 -12.68
C ALA A 558 46.75 21.01 -13.86
N TYR A 559 47.90 20.88 -14.50
CA TYR A 559 48.14 19.93 -15.58
C TYR A 559 48.30 18.49 -15.04
N SER A 560 48.48 17.52 -15.93
CA SER A 560 48.71 16.12 -15.59
C SER A 560 49.95 15.88 -14.71
N ASN A 561 50.95 16.77 -14.80
CA ASN A 561 52.17 16.75 -13.98
C ASN A 561 52.05 17.56 -12.67
N GLY A 562 50.85 18.05 -12.34
CA GLY A 562 50.58 18.84 -11.14
C GLY A 562 51.03 20.31 -11.20
N ASN A 563 51.77 20.73 -12.23
CA ASN A 563 52.11 22.15 -12.37
C ASN A 563 50.85 22.96 -12.70
N TYR A 564 50.77 24.19 -12.23
CA TYR A 564 49.68 25.11 -12.58
C TYR A 564 50.19 26.51 -12.91
N LYS A 565 49.37 27.27 -13.65
CA LYS A 565 49.62 28.66 -13.99
C LYS A 565 48.30 29.44 -13.97
N ILE A 566 48.20 30.43 -13.08
CA ILE A 566 47.02 31.30 -12.94
C ILE A 566 47.42 32.70 -13.39
N ALA A 567 46.70 33.28 -14.36
CA ALA A 567 46.88 34.68 -14.73
C ALA A 567 46.32 35.59 -13.64
N ILE A 568 47.14 36.53 -13.17
CA ILE A 568 46.75 37.54 -12.18
C ILE A 568 47.16 38.93 -12.64
N PRO A 569 46.46 39.99 -12.24
CA PRO A 569 46.99 41.34 -12.41
C PRO A 569 48.29 41.47 -11.63
N VAL A 570 49.23 42.24 -12.16
CA VAL A 570 50.39 42.67 -11.41
C VAL A 570 49.93 43.46 -10.19
N THR A 571 50.47 43.11 -9.02
CA THR A 571 50.08 43.64 -7.71
C THR A 571 51.27 44.24 -6.98
N ASN A 572 51.00 45.16 -6.05
CA ASN A 572 52.03 45.81 -5.25
C ASN A 572 52.64 44.83 -4.24
N ALA A 573 53.92 45.01 -3.91
CA ALA A 573 54.58 44.28 -2.84
C ALA A 573 53.85 44.47 -1.50
N GLY A 574 53.87 43.42 -0.67
CA GLY A 574 53.12 43.34 0.58
C GLY A 574 51.66 42.93 0.44
N THR A 575 51.10 42.87 -0.78
CA THR A 575 49.75 42.32 -1.01
C THR A 575 49.75 40.83 -0.67
N SER A 576 48.83 40.40 0.19
CA SER A 576 48.61 38.98 0.49
C SER A 576 47.70 38.34 -0.54
N ILE A 577 48.09 37.17 -1.03
CA ILE A 577 47.33 36.34 -1.97
C ILE A 577 47.06 35.01 -1.27
N SER A 578 45.80 34.59 -1.22
CA SER A 578 45.37 33.30 -0.67
C SER A 578 45.14 32.32 -1.82
N ILE A 579 45.80 31.16 -1.81
CA ILE A 579 45.73 30.15 -2.87
C ILE A 579 45.27 28.82 -2.30
N SER A 580 44.24 28.21 -2.87
CA SER A 580 43.77 26.86 -2.53
C SER A 580 43.51 26.03 -3.80
N ALA A 581 43.31 24.73 -3.66
CA ALA A 581 42.96 23.83 -4.75
C ALA A 581 41.67 23.07 -4.43
N LYS A 582 40.92 22.72 -5.47
CA LYS A 582 39.70 21.92 -5.41
C LYS A 582 39.79 20.77 -6.39
N ASP A 583 39.61 19.54 -5.93
CA ASP A 583 39.65 18.35 -6.78
C ASP A 583 38.39 18.23 -7.68
N SER A 584 38.29 17.14 -8.45
CA SER A 584 37.10 16.88 -9.29
C SER A 584 35.85 16.51 -8.50
N SER A 585 36.02 16.01 -7.27
CA SER A 585 34.96 15.57 -6.36
C SER A 585 34.38 16.73 -5.55
N GLY A 586 35.05 17.89 -5.59
CA GLY A 586 34.67 19.13 -4.95
C GLY A 586 35.32 19.38 -3.58
N ASN A 587 36.25 18.54 -3.15
CA ASN A 587 36.96 18.74 -1.88
C ASN A 587 38.01 19.83 -2.06
N SER A 588 38.11 20.74 -1.07
CA SER A 588 39.03 21.88 -1.12
C SER A 588 40.19 21.70 -0.15
N SER A 589 41.40 21.98 -0.60
CA SER A 589 42.58 22.01 0.26
C SER A 589 42.56 23.21 1.20
N ALA A 590 43.41 23.16 2.22
CA ALA A 590 43.73 24.35 2.99
C ALA A 590 44.36 25.42 2.08
N ALA A 591 44.10 26.69 2.40
CA ALA A 591 44.69 27.79 1.65
C ALA A 591 46.09 28.11 2.15
N VAL A 592 47.02 28.35 1.22
CA VAL A 592 48.33 28.94 1.50
C VAL A 592 48.29 30.43 1.19
N THR A 593 48.83 31.24 2.09
CA THR A 593 48.97 32.68 1.87
C THR A 593 50.40 33.02 1.46
N LYS A 594 50.57 33.75 0.36
CA LYS A 594 51.84 34.33 -0.08
C LYS A 594 51.74 35.83 -0.15
N SER A 595 52.74 36.52 0.40
CA SER A 595 52.90 37.96 0.24
C SER A 595 53.75 38.25 -0.98
N VAL A 596 53.33 39.20 -1.79
CA VAL A 596 54.07 39.64 -2.98
C VAL A 596 55.39 40.27 -2.54
N THR A 597 56.51 39.68 -2.96
CA THR A 597 57.85 40.18 -2.65
C THR A 597 58.24 41.32 -3.58
N ARG A 598 59.19 42.15 -3.14
CA ARG A 598 59.66 43.30 -3.92
C ARG A 598 60.92 42.93 -4.69
N VAL A 599 60.91 43.06 -6.02
CA VAL A 599 62.10 42.92 -6.88
C VAL A 599 62.45 44.20 -7.65
N GLY A 600 61.53 45.16 -7.67
CA GLY A 600 61.70 46.54 -8.11
C GLY A 600 60.63 47.41 -7.44
N PRO A 601 60.43 48.66 -7.85
CA PRO A 601 59.34 49.48 -7.32
C PRO A 601 57.94 48.87 -7.46
N ASN A 602 57.05 49.18 -6.53
CA ASN A 602 55.62 48.91 -6.63
C ASN A 602 55.03 49.50 -7.90
N LEU A 603 54.01 48.82 -8.43
CA LEU A 603 53.29 49.22 -9.63
C LEU A 603 52.71 50.63 -9.42
N PRO A 604 53.11 51.63 -10.23
CA PRO A 604 52.58 52.97 -10.11
C PRO A 604 51.05 52.98 -10.29
N LYS A 605 50.36 53.77 -9.48
CA LYS A 605 48.96 54.12 -9.69
C LYS A 605 48.92 55.28 -10.67
N VAL A 606 48.12 55.18 -11.72
CA VAL A 606 47.93 56.23 -12.73
C VAL A 606 46.50 56.72 -12.60
N ASN A 607 46.32 58.04 -12.49
CA ASN A 607 45.01 58.66 -12.51
C ASN A 607 44.38 58.52 -13.92
N ALA A 608 43.07 58.72 -14.03
CA ALA A 608 42.41 58.73 -15.33
C ALA A 608 43.02 59.80 -16.25
N VAL A 609 43.28 59.43 -17.51
CA VAL A 609 43.79 60.32 -18.56
C VAL A 609 42.66 60.53 -19.56
N TYR A 610 42.40 61.78 -19.92
CA TYR A 610 41.31 62.15 -20.82
C TYR A 610 41.82 62.76 -22.13
N THR A 611 40.96 62.84 -23.15
CA THR A 611 41.26 63.49 -24.45
C THR A 611 41.76 64.94 -24.30
N THR A 612 41.31 65.63 -23.26
CA THR A 612 41.72 67.00 -22.92
C THR A 612 42.95 67.07 -22.02
N SER A 613 43.43 65.94 -21.48
CA SER A 613 44.55 65.92 -20.53
C SER A 613 45.86 66.28 -21.21
N THR A 614 46.59 67.21 -20.62
CA THR A 614 47.98 67.57 -20.98
C THR A 614 48.99 67.01 -19.99
N LEU A 615 48.54 66.26 -18.99
CA LEU A 615 49.37 65.64 -17.96
C LEU A 615 48.98 64.17 -17.77
N VAL A 616 49.98 63.32 -17.55
CA VAL A 616 49.80 62.02 -16.88
C VAL A 616 50.23 62.17 -15.43
N GLN A 617 49.31 61.86 -14.53
CA GLN A 617 49.51 62.00 -13.09
C GLN A 617 49.20 60.69 -12.37
N GLY A 618 49.79 60.52 -11.19
CA GLY A 618 49.57 59.34 -10.39
C GLY A 618 50.45 59.32 -9.16
N THR A 619 50.53 58.17 -8.51
CA THR A 619 51.40 57.94 -7.36
C THR A 619 52.29 56.73 -7.59
N ALA A 620 53.55 56.85 -7.21
CA ALA A 620 54.52 55.77 -7.13
C ALA A 620 55.24 55.87 -5.78
N GLU A 621 56.20 54.98 -5.52
CA GLU A 621 57.08 55.19 -4.37
C GLU A 621 57.91 56.47 -4.56
N LYS A 622 58.40 57.05 -3.46
CA LYS A 622 59.06 58.35 -3.44
C LYS A 622 60.39 58.31 -4.18
N TYR A 623 60.72 59.39 -4.90
CA TYR A 623 62.02 59.61 -5.54
C TYR A 623 62.43 58.60 -6.63
N LEU A 624 61.47 57.91 -7.24
CA LEU A 624 61.70 56.98 -8.34
C LEU A 624 61.62 57.67 -9.69
N THR A 625 62.29 57.12 -10.71
CA THR A 625 62.11 57.57 -12.08
C THR A 625 60.85 56.96 -12.66
N ILE A 626 59.89 57.76 -13.11
CA ILE A 626 58.65 57.30 -13.74
C ILE A 626 58.79 57.41 -15.24
N GLN A 627 58.59 56.30 -15.94
CA GLN A 627 58.59 56.24 -17.40
C GLN A 627 57.16 56.05 -17.90
N VAL A 628 56.72 56.91 -18.82
CA VAL A 628 55.42 56.84 -19.46
C VAL A 628 55.61 56.64 -20.95
N LYS A 629 55.03 55.57 -21.50
CA LYS A 629 55.06 55.23 -22.93
C LYS A 629 53.69 55.41 -23.55
N ILE A 630 53.64 56.14 -24.67
CA ILE A 630 52.43 56.41 -25.46
C ILE A 630 52.78 56.14 -26.93
N GLY A 631 52.21 55.08 -27.51
CA GLY A 631 52.63 54.57 -28.82
C GLY A 631 54.11 54.16 -28.81
N SER A 632 54.90 54.71 -29.75
CA SER A 632 56.36 54.51 -29.81
C SER A 632 57.16 55.49 -28.92
N LYS A 633 56.54 56.58 -28.43
CA LYS A 633 57.23 57.64 -27.67
C LYS A 633 57.33 57.28 -26.19
N VAL A 634 58.48 57.55 -25.59
CA VAL A 634 58.79 57.32 -24.17
C VAL A 634 59.16 58.64 -23.50
N PHE A 635 58.49 58.96 -22.41
CA PHE A 635 58.70 60.14 -21.59
C PHE A 635 59.14 59.72 -20.18
N LYS A 636 59.94 60.53 -19.49
CA LYS A 636 60.42 60.25 -18.13
C LYS A 636 60.24 61.46 -17.20
N THR A 637 59.88 61.21 -15.95
CA THR A 637 59.86 62.19 -14.85
C THR A 637 60.36 61.52 -13.55
N LYS A 638 60.39 62.22 -12.42
CA LYS A 638 60.62 61.63 -11.09
C LYS A 638 59.35 61.75 -10.22
N SER A 639 59.11 60.79 -9.34
CA SER A 639 58.10 60.92 -8.28
C SER A 639 58.64 61.80 -7.13
N TYR A 640 57.77 62.64 -6.59
CA TYR A 640 58.10 63.59 -5.52
C TYR A 640 58.24 62.90 -4.16
N SER A 641 58.65 63.67 -3.14
CA SER A 641 58.72 63.24 -1.72
C SER A 641 57.38 62.78 -1.13
N THR A 642 56.28 63.15 -1.78
CA THR A 642 54.91 62.71 -1.46
C THR A 642 54.50 61.44 -2.20
N GLY A 643 55.33 60.93 -3.12
CA GLY A 643 55.03 59.79 -4.01
C GLY A 643 54.22 60.17 -5.25
N VAL A 644 53.67 61.38 -5.33
CA VAL A 644 52.97 61.87 -6.52
C VAL A 644 53.96 62.07 -7.67
N TYR A 645 53.55 61.83 -8.90
CA TYR A 645 54.29 62.25 -10.09
C TYR A 645 53.37 62.99 -11.07
N LYS A 646 53.96 63.91 -11.84
CA LYS A 646 53.28 64.65 -12.90
C LYS A 646 54.21 64.71 -14.11
N LEU A 647 53.68 64.39 -15.29
CA LEU A 647 54.43 64.40 -16.54
C LEU A 647 53.60 65.04 -17.65
N THR A 648 54.16 66.04 -18.32
CA THR A 648 53.50 66.71 -19.44
C THR A 648 53.53 65.85 -20.69
N ILE A 649 52.36 65.72 -21.33
CA ILE A 649 52.18 64.98 -22.58
C ILE A 649 51.31 65.80 -23.55
N PRO A 650 51.43 65.60 -24.87
CA PRO A 650 50.45 66.11 -25.82
C PRO A 650 49.08 65.47 -25.59
N LYS A 651 48.01 66.19 -25.94
CA LYS A 651 46.64 65.63 -25.94
C LYS A 651 46.58 64.36 -26.80
N GLN A 652 45.84 63.36 -26.34
CA GLN A 652 45.76 62.04 -26.96
C GLN A 652 44.32 61.73 -27.40
N LYS A 653 44.17 60.94 -28.47
CA LYS A 653 42.85 60.46 -28.91
C LYS A 653 42.29 59.43 -27.91
N ALA A 654 40.96 59.39 -27.77
CA ALA A 654 40.29 58.38 -26.95
C ALA A 654 40.69 56.95 -27.39
N GLY A 655 40.84 56.04 -26.43
CA GLY A 655 41.31 54.66 -26.65
C GLY A 655 42.83 54.50 -26.74
N THR A 656 43.61 55.59 -26.79
CA THR A 656 45.09 55.52 -26.76
C THR A 656 45.57 54.88 -25.46
N LYS A 657 46.43 53.85 -25.53
CA LYS A 657 47.03 53.22 -24.35
C LYS A 657 48.20 54.03 -23.81
N VAL A 658 48.15 54.35 -22.52
CA VAL A 658 49.21 55.01 -21.75
C VAL A 658 49.78 54.00 -20.77
N SER A 659 51.05 53.64 -20.95
CA SER A 659 51.75 52.63 -20.16
C SER A 659 52.76 53.28 -19.24
N VAL A 660 52.67 53.05 -17.93
CA VAL A 660 53.51 53.70 -16.90
C VAL A 660 54.26 52.67 -16.07
N ASN A 661 55.57 52.81 -15.94
CA ASN A 661 56.40 52.04 -15.02
C ASN A 661 57.30 52.98 -14.18
N ALA A 662 57.81 52.45 -13.06
CA ALA A 662 58.71 53.14 -12.16
C ALA A 662 60.06 52.41 -12.10
N ILE A 663 61.15 53.15 -11.99
CA ILE A 663 62.53 52.64 -12.02
C ILE A 663 63.24 53.13 -10.77
N ASP A 664 63.84 52.21 -10.00
CA ASP A 664 64.63 52.54 -8.82
C ASP A 664 66.06 52.96 -9.13
N SER A 665 66.82 53.33 -8.09
CA SER A 665 68.23 53.73 -8.20
C SER A 665 69.17 52.59 -8.61
N LYS A 666 68.73 51.33 -8.49
CA LYS A 666 69.48 50.15 -8.93
C LYS A 666 69.11 49.74 -10.36
N GLY A 667 68.21 50.48 -11.01
CA GLY A 667 67.75 50.21 -12.37
C GLY A 667 66.64 49.14 -12.46
N ASN A 668 66.13 48.63 -11.33
CA ASN A 668 65.01 47.68 -11.38
C ASN A 668 63.73 48.42 -11.79
N ILE A 669 63.01 47.83 -12.74
CA ILE A 669 61.81 48.41 -13.32
C ILE A 669 60.59 47.71 -12.72
N SER A 670 59.59 48.48 -12.30
CA SER A 670 58.27 47.96 -11.94
C SER A 670 57.59 47.34 -13.16
N ALA A 671 56.64 46.47 -12.92
CA ALA A 671 55.68 46.15 -13.96
C ALA A 671 54.95 47.41 -14.45
N THR A 672 54.39 47.31 -15.66
CA THR A 672 53.78 48.44 -16.35
C THR A 672 52.29 48.51 -16.04
N ARG A 673 51.81 49.66 -15.56
CA ARG A 673 50.39 50.00 -15.44
C ARG A 673 49.93 50.65 -16.74
N THR A 674 48.99 50.02 -17.42
CA THR A 674 48.37 50.61 -18.62
C THR A 674 46.98 51.16 -18.28
N THR A 675 46.70 52.38 -18.74
CA THR A 675 45.36 52.99 -18.74
C THR A 675 45.03 53.47 -20.14
N SER A 676 43.74 53.52 -20.50
CA SER A 676 43.28 54.04 -21.78
C SER A 676 42.81 55.48 -21.62
N VAL A 677 43.11 56.32 -22.61
CA VAL A 677 42.62 57.69 -22.65
C VAL A 677 41.10 57.66 -22.84
N VAL A 678 40.37 58.26 -21.92
CA VAL A 678 38.89 58.30 -21.93
C VAL A 678 38.43 59.57 -22.63
N ALA A 679 37.37 59.48 -23.43
CA ALA A 679 36.74 60.67 -23.99
C ALA A 679 36.16 61.52 -22.85
N ARG A 680 36.44 62.82 -22.87
CA ARG A 680 35.89 63.80 -21.94
C ARG A 680 35.58 65.09 -22.66
#